data_AF-B9SEI9-F1
#
_entry.id   AF-B9SEI9-F1
#
_cell.length_a   1.000
_cell.length_b   1.000
_cell.length_c   1.000
_cell.angle_alpha   90.00
_cell.angle_beta   90.00
_cell.angle_gamma   90.00
#
_symmetry.space_group_name_H-M   'P 1'
#
loop_
_entity.id
_entity.type
_entity.pdbx_description
1 polymer ?
#
loop_
_entity_poly.entity_id
_entity_poly.type
_entity_poly.pdbx_seq_one_letter_code
_entity_poly.pdbx_strand_id
1 'polypeptide(L)'
;MSLFFVSFFLFFSSSLSFPYDISYYIDCGGPTNTTDPFNTTWLSDRFFTGGSTSVVSEPLHFRFPQEKNLRYFPLSSGKKNCYILPLPNGRYYIRTFTVYDNYDGKLHSPSFDVSVEGTLVFSWRSPWSENLARDGAYSDLFTFIDDGEADICFYSIATDPPVIGSLEIRQVDPASYDSITVGNNSILVNYGRLSCGSVQWGPGFSNDTDNFGRSWQSDLEFRTPTTTKTMAFRSLSTREKISGTDQPPNYFPMKLYQTAVTGNGALEYELTVDAKLDYLLWFHFAEIDSTVTKKGQRVFDVVVNDKNASRVDIFAAVGSFAAYSFSYAVRNLSNGALTVKIVPHIGAPLISGIENYALVPNDISTAPDQVAAMRALKESLRVPDRMGWNGDPCAPTNWDAWEGVTCHPNKNGTALVISQIDLGSQGLKGYINDQISQLSNLVSLNLSSNSLGGMLPPGLGHKSLMRLDLSNNQFSGPIPESLASSSLQLVLLHNNLLEGRVQEELYSIGLHGGTIDLSGNKGLCGVPSLPQCSLFWENGHLSTGGKVGIALSSILVISVLLIVVYIYIKRSRNDYDFAPPHDLMSKLVRRCFAMEGNAMQFSRKIACQFNGCKEKQIPETEVIDASRNGEPTCKRIVITLWSPLTVVLGSISTDLDSLESTKRTYREGHIKCD
;
A
#
# COMPACT_ATOMS: atom_id res chain seq x y z
N MET A 1 -59.98 13.15 -13.40
CA MET A 1 -58.72 13.69 -13.95
C MET A 1 -57.58 13.13 -13.14
N SER A 2 -56.70 12.35 -13.75
CA SER A 2 -55.52 11.77 -13.09
C SER A 2 -54.35 11.96 -14.06
N LEU A 3 -53.44 12.89 -13.72
CA LEU A 3 -52.32 13.26 -14.58
C LEU A 3 -51.17 12.27 -14.40
N PHE A 4 -50.85 11.52 -15.46
CA PHE A 4 -49.61 10.75 -15.54
C PHE A 4 -48.43 11.70 -15.75
N PHE A 5 -47.52 11.77 -14.77
CA PHE A 5 -46.19 12.32 -14.97
C PHE A 5 -45.27 11.21 -15.50
N VAL A 6 -45.05 11.20 -16.82
CA VAL A 6 -44.02 10.34 -17.43
C VAL A 6 -42.69 11.09 -17.36
N SER A 7 -41.80 10.67 -16.45
CA SER A 7 -40.43 11.21 -16.40
C SER A 7 -39.64 10.70 -17.60
N PHE A 8 -39.32 11.60 -18.53
CA PHE A 8 -38.51 11.28 -19.70
C PHE A 8 -37.03 11.24 -19.27
N PHE A 9 -36.55 10.08 -18.86
CA PHE A 9 -35.12 9.87 -18.64
C PHE A 9 -34.38 9.96 -19.97
N LEU A 10 -33.83 11.13 -20.26
CA LEU A 10 -32.82 11.32 -21.30
C LEU A 10 -31.58 10.54 -20.89
N PHE A 11 -31.41 9.34 -21.47
CA PHE A 11 -30.14 8.65 -21.47
C PHE A 11 -29.13 9.50 -22.26
N PHE A 12 -28.41 10.36 -21.54
CA PHE A 12 -27.14 10.89 -22.02
C PHE A 12 -26.17 9.71 -22.11
N SER A 13 -26.11 9.07 -23.27
CA SER A 13 -24.98 8.24 -23.65
C SER A 13 -23.75 9.14 -23.67
N SER A 14 -22.96 9.11 -22.59
CA SER A 14 -21.69 9.80 -22.50
C SER A 14 -20.74 9.19 -23.53
N SER A 15 -20.68 9.78 -24.71
CA SER A 15 -19.68 9.46 -25.72
C SER A 15 -18.31 9.83 -25.16
N LEU A 16 -17.61 8.83 -24.63
CA LEU A 16 -16.22 8.95 -24.19
C LEU A 16 -15.39 9.35 -25.42
N SER A 17 -15.01 10.63 -25.48
CA SER A 17 -14.26 11.18 -26.59
C SER A 17 -12.81 10.73 -26.51
N PHE A 18 -12.29 10.19 -27.60
CA PHE A 18 -10.88 9.85 -27.71
C PHE A 18 -9.99 11.10 -27.79
N PRO A 19 -8.78 11.10 -27.18
CA PRO A 19 -8.21 10.02 -26.37
C PRO A 19 -8.82 9.97 -24.96
N TYR A 20 -8.79 8.79 -24.35
CA TYR A 20 -9.08 8.65 -22.92
C TYR A 20 -7.94 9.34 -22.13
N ASP A 21 -8.25 10.41 -21.39
CA ASP A 21 -7.26 11.33 -20.80
C ASP A 21 -6.39 10.70 -19.69
N ILE A 22 -6.74 9.52 -19.19
CA ILE A 22 -6.07 8.90 -18.04
C ILE A 22 -4.88 8.06 -18.50
N SER A 23 -3.68 8.55 -18.22
CA SER A 23 -2.43 7.80 -18.39
C SER A 23 -1.40 8.12 -17.32
N TYR A 24 -0.65 7.09 -16.92
CA TYR A 24 0.48 7.15 -16.01
C TYR A 24 1.70 6.55 -16.72
N TYR A 25 2.82 7.27 -16.69
CA TYR A 25 4.11 6.80 -17.17
C TYR A 25 5.06 6.94 -16.00
N ILE A 26 5.67 5.85 -15.54
CA ILE A 26 6.43 5.79 -14.29
C ILE A 26 7.85 5.30 -14.56
N ASP A 27 8.81 6.15 -14.20
CA ASP A 27 10.25 5.93 -14.24
C ASP A 27 10.66 5.21 -12.95
N CYS A 28 10.88 3.89 -13.02
CA CYS A 28 10.99 3.05 -11.84
C CYS A 28 12.41 3.12 -11.25
N GLY A 29 12.48 3.60 -10.01
CA GLY A 29 13.73 4.04 -9.38
C GLY A 29 14.21 5.43 -9.81
N GLY A 30 13.53 6.09 -10.76
CA GLY A 30 13.84 7.46 -11.18
C GLY A 30 13.69 8.46 -10.03
N PRO A 31 14.70 9.31 -9.73
CA PRO A 31 14.70 10.15 -8.54
C PRO A 31 13.77 11.36 -8.62
N THR A 32 13.43 11.80 -9.83
CA THR A 32 12.63 12.99 -10.17
C THR A 32 11.89 12.75 -11.47
N ASN A 33 10.76 13.43 -11.68
CA ASN A 33 10.04 13.35 -12.95
C ASN A 33 10.93 13.80 -14.12
N THR A 34 10.76 13.16 -15.28
CA THR A 34 11.48 13.49 -16.52
C THR A 34 10.48 13.66 -17.68
N THR A 35 10.94 14.23 -18.80
CA THR A 35 10.13 14.33 -20.04
C THR A 35 10.96 13.79 -21.20
N ASP A 36 10.37 12.91 -22.00
CA ASP A 36 11.05 12.27 -23.14
C ASP A 36 10.93 13.11 -24.44
N PRO A 37 11.66 12.75 -25.52
CA PRO A 37 11.57 13.44 -26.80
C PRO A 37 10.20 13.39 -27.52
N PHE A 38 9.26 12.56 -27.04
CA PHE A 38 7.88 12.51 -27.52
C PHE A 38 6.95 13.42 -26.72
N ASN A 39 7.48 14.19 -25.75
CA ASN A 39 6.76 15.03 -24.81
C ASN A 39 5.88 14.21 -23.82
N THR A 40 6.25 12.94 -23.55
CA THR A 40 5.67 12.15 -22.46
C THR A 40 6.33 12.54 -21.14
N THR A 41 5.54 12.86 -20.11
CA THR A 41 6.06 13.12 -18.76
C THR A 41 6.07 11.84 -17.95
N TRP A 42 7.27 11.39 -17.59
CA TRP A 42 7.51 10.22 -16.75
C TRP A 42 7.62 10.65 -15.28
N LEU A 43 6.90 9.97 -14.40
CA LEU A 43 6.80 10.26 -12.97
C LEU A 43 7.81 9.44 -12.17
N SER A 44 8.41 10.05 -11.15
CA SER A 44 9.22 9.31 -10.15
C SER A 44 8.35 8.36 -9.35
N ASP A 45 8.75 7.10 -9.24
CA ASP A 45 7.96 6.08 -8.52
C ASP A 45 7.98 6.18 -6.98
N ARG A 46 8.70 7.17 -6.43
CA ARG A 46 8.95 7.39 -4.99
C ARG A 46 7.71 7.32 -4.09
N PHE A 47 6.53 7.62 -4.62
CA PHE A 47 5.27 7.67 -3.86
C PHE A 47 4.30 6.53 -4.19
N PHE A 48 4.64 5.64 -5.13
CA PHE A 48 3.78 4.53 -5.59
C PHE A 48 4.16 3.18 -4.99
N THR A 49 5.41 3.00 -4.52
CA THR A 49 5.90 1.72 -3.96
C THR A 49 7.12 1.87 -3.04
N GLY A 50 7.45 0.79 -2.32
CA GLY A 50 8.64 0.65 -1.46
C GLY A 50 9.87 0.10 -2.22
N GLY A 51 10.74 -0.66 -1.54
CA GLY A 51 11.94 -1.25 -2.16
C GLY A 51 13.12 -0.29 -2.34
N SER A 52 14.07 -0.64 -3.21
CA SER A 52 15.36 0.05 -3.41
C SER A 52 15.62 0.39 -4.87
N THR A 53 16.52 1.34 -5.14
CA THR A 53 16.80 1.83 -6.50
C THR A 53 18.23 1.55 -6.95
N SER A 54 18.43 1.43 -8.25
CA SER A 54 19.72 1.29 -8.92
C SER A 54 19.65 1.90 -10.33
N VAL A 55 20.75 1.77 -11.06
CA VAL A 55 20.85 1.94 -12.52
C VAL A 55 21.40 0.62 -13.09
N VAL A 56 21.12 0.31 -14.36
CA VAL A 56 21.80 -0.74 -15.14
C VAL A 56 23.33 -0.53 -15.19
N SER A 57 24.12 -1.57 -15.48
CA SER A 57 25.59 -1.45 -15.51
C SER A 57 26.10 -0.65 -16.72
N GLU A 58 25.43 -0.77 -17.87
CA GLU A 58 25.76 -0.07 -19.13
C GLU A 58 24.66 0.92 -19.55
N PRO A 59 24.43 2.04 -18.81
CA PRO A 59 23.35 3.00 -19.07
C PRO A 59 23.53 3.84 -20.36
N LEU A 60 24.58 3.57 -21.14
CA LEU A 60 24.80 4.10 -22.49
C LEU A 60 24.19 3.21 -23.59
N HIS A 61 23.83 1.97 -23.29
CA HIS A 61 23.09 1.07 -24.19
C HIS A 61 21.69 1.63 -24.46
N PHE A 62 21.02 2.06 -23.39
CA PHE A 62 19.69 2.64 -23.41
C PHE A 62 19.67 4.11 -23.82
N ARG A 63 18.54 4.57 -24.37
CA ARG A 63 18.38 5.96 -24.80
C ARG A 63 17.67 6.78 -23.74
N PHE A 64 16.54 6.29 -23.23
CA PHE A 64 15.65 7.08 -22.38
C PHE A 64 15.93 6.84 -20.88
N PRO A 65 15.60 7.79 -19.97
CA PRO A 65 15.88 7.66 -18.52
C PRO A 65 15.22 6.43 -17.87
N GLN A 66 13.95 6.18 -18.20
CA GLN A 66 13.12 5.09 -17.68
C GLN A 66 13.53 3.68 -18.14
N GLU A 67 14.58 3.57 -18.95
CA GLU A 67 15.20 2.30 -19.36
C GLU A 67 16.53 2.06 -18.64
N LYS A 68 17.05 3.08 -17.94
CA LYS A 68 18.36 3.07 -17.26
C LYS A 68 18.17 2.90 -15.76
N ASN A 69 17.21 3.62 -15.21
CA ASN A 69 16.82 3.50 -13.82
C ASN A 69 16.19 2.12 -13.57
N LEU A 70 16.40 1.61 -12.37
CA LEU A 70 15.82 0.36 -11.90
C LEU A 70 15.26 0.55 -10.50
N ARG A 71 14.03 0.07 -10.28
CA ARG A 71 13.61 -0.37 -8.95
C ARG A 71 13.86 -1.86 -8.80
N TYR A 72 14.33 -2.25 -7.62
CA TYR A 72 14.40 -3.65 -7.21
C TYR A 72 13.83 -3.83 -5.81
N PHE A 73 13.27 -5.00 -5.55
CA PHE A 73 12.60 -5.31 -4.29
C PHE A 73 13.43 -6.32 -3.48
N PRO A 74 14.33 -5.87 -2.58
CA PRO A 74 15.12 -6.77 -1.75
C PRO A 74 14.25 -7.51 -0.74
N LEU A 75 14.64 -8.73 -0.37
CA LEU A 75 13.92 -9.59 0.59
C LEU A 75 13.63 -8.91 1.95
N SER A 76 14.41 -7.88 2.32
CA SER A 76 14.17 -7.04 3.49
C SER A 76 12.87 -6.22 3.45
N SER A 77 12.27 -6.08 2.26
CA SER A 77 10.95 -5.49 2.02
C SER A 77 9.85 -6.56 1.85
N GLY A 78 10.12 -7.81 2.24
CA GLY A 78 9.19 -8.92 2.16
C GLY A 78 9.07 -9.53 0.76
N LYS A 79 8.39 -10.69 0.68
CA LYS A 79 8.22 -11.45 -0.58
C LYS A 79 7.36 -10.75 -1.64
N LYS A 80 6.38 -9.94 -1.21
CA LYS A 80 5.37 -9.27 -2.05
C LYS A 80 5.52 -7.75 -1.95
N ASN A 81 5.79 -7.11 -3.08
CA ASN A 81 5.91 -5.66 -3.19
C ASN A 81 5.05 -5.18 -4.37
N CYS A 82 4.29 -4.11 -4.21
CA CYS A 82 3.30 -3.69 -5.20
C CYS A 82 3.42 -2.20 -5.53
N TYR A 83 3.10 -1.85 -6.77
CA TYR A 83 2.65 -0.51 -7.15
C TYR A 83 1.14 -0.47 -6.95
N ILE A 84 0.66 0.53 -6.21
CA ILE A 84 -0.76 0.71 -5.92
C ILE A 84 -1.16 2.08 -6.48
N LEU A 85 -2.08 2.11 -7.44
CA LEU A 85 -2.47 3.35 -8.15
C LEU A 85 -3.98 3.57 -8.12
N PRO A 86 -4.49 4.74 -7.71
CA PRO A 86 -5.92 5.05 -7.81
C PRO A 86 -6.30 5.28 -9.28
N LEU A 87 -7.18 4.44 -9.84
CA LEU A 87 -7.67 4.50 -11.23
C LEU A 87 -9.20 4.34 -11.24
N PRO A 88 -9.96 5.18 -11.93
CA PRO A 88 -11.41 5.00 -12.01
C PRO A 88 -11.77 3.77 -12.85
N ASN A 89 -12.93 3.16 -12.53
CA ASN A 89 -13.43 1.96 -13.17
C ASN A 89 -13.41 2.07 -14.71
N GLY A 90 -12.84 1.07 -15.37
CA GLY A 90 -12.65 1.09 -16.81
C GLY A 90 -11.75 -0.03 -17.31
N ARG A 91 -11.25 0.11 -18.54
CA ARG A 91 -10.29 -0.82 -19.12
C ARG A 91 -8.96 -0.15 -19.36
N TYR A 92 -7.88 -0.86 -19.07
CA TYR A 92 -6.52 -0.34 -19.09
C TYR A 92 -5.59 -1.23 -19.91
N TYR A 93 -4.79 -0.59 -20.75
CA TYR A 93 -3.55 -1.13 -21.28
C TYR A 93 -2.46 -0.89 -20.25
N ILE A 94 -1.79 -1.96 -19.82
CA ILE A 94 -0.67 -1.90 -18.89
C ILE A 94 0.55 -2.49 -19.59
N ARG A 95 1.68 -1.80 -19.51
CA ARG A 95 2.96 -2.22 -20.08
C ARG A 95 4.08 -1.99 -19.07
N THR A 96 4.93 -2.99 -18.87
CA THR A 96 6.13 -2.89 -18.05
C THR A 96 7.37 -2.98 -18.93
N PHE A 97 8.46 -2.35 -18.51
CA PHE A 97 9.82 -2.59 -19.01
C PHE A 97 10.66 -3.27 -17.93
N THR A 98 11.26 -4.40 -18.27
CA THR A 98 12.06 -5.23 -17.37
C THR A 98 13.44 -5.45 -17.99
N VAL A 99 14.50 -5.13 -17.25
CA VAL A 99 15.90 -5.28 -17.68
C VAL A 99 16.74 -5.80 -16.52
N TYR A 100 17.72 -6.68 -16.81
CA TYR A 100 18.72 -7.12 -15.85
C TYR A 100 20.11 -7.10 -16.48
N ASP A 101 20.82 -6.00 -16.28
CA ASP A 101 22.22 -5.83 -16.71
C ASP A 101 23.12 -5.76 -15.46
N ASN A 102 23.22 -6.88 -14.74
CA ASN A 102 24.20 -7.16 -13.67
C ASN A 102 24.37 -6.08 -12.57
N TYR A 103 23.31 -5.30 -12.30
CA TYR A 103 23.39 -4.10 -11.46
C TYR A 103 23.83 -4.36 -10.00
N ASP A 104 23.66 -5.59 -9.51
CA ASP A 104 24.04 -6.02 -8.16
C ASP A 104 25.29 -6.93 -8.14
N GLY A 105 25.94 -7.13 -9.29
CA GLY A 105 27.15 -7.93 -9.43
C GLY A 105 26.94 -9.45 -9.43
N LYS A 106 25.71 -9.96 -9.53
CA LYS A 106 25.44 -11.40 -9.59
C LYS A 106 25.61 -12.00 -10.99
N LEU A 107 26.19 -13.19 -11.02
CA LEU A 107 26.42 -14.00 -12.22
C LEU A 107 25.15 -14.66 -12.83
N HIS A 108 23.95 -14.27 -12.40
CA HIS A 108 22.68 -14.77 -12.92
C HIS A 108 21.58 -13.71 -12.82
N SER A 109 20.57 -13.78 -13.70
CA SER A 109 19.37 -12.94 -13.59
C SER A 109 18.49 -13.36 -12.40
N PRO A 110 17.66 -12.46 -11.86
CA PRO A 110 16.72 -12.80 -10.80
C PRO A 110 15.56 -13.66 -11.32
N SER A 111 14.99 -14.48 -10.42
CA SER A 111 13.70 -15.13 -10.62
C SER A 111 12.59 -14.40 -9.87
N PHE A 112 11.52 -14.01 -10.57
CA PHE A 112 10.32 -13.46 -9.94
C PHE A 112 9.05 -13.65 -10.79
N ASP A 113 7.90 -13.58 -10.12
CA ASP A 113 6.59 -13.54 -10.76
C ASP A 113 5.94 -12.15 -10.61
N VAL A 114 4.98 -11.81 -11.47
CA VAL A 114 4.23 -10.55 -11.44
C VAL A 114 2.72 -10.83 -11.53
N SER A 115 1.94 -10.19 -10.65
CA SER A 115 0.48 -10.15 -10.74
C SER A 115 -0.05 -8.77 -11.09
N VAL A 116 -1.21 -8.74 -11.73
CA VAL A 116 -2.09 -7.58 -11.91
C VAL A 116 -3.47 -8.00 -11.44
N GLU A 117 -4.16 -7.18 -10.65
CA GLU A 117 -5.47 -7.49 -10.06
C GLU A 117 -5.51 -8.88 -9.40
N GLY A 118 -4.55 -9.13 -8.51
CA GLY A 118 -4.40 -10.41 -7.80
C GLY A 118 -4.10 -11.63 -8.67
N THR A 119 -3.94 -11.48 -9.99
CA THR A 119 -3.83 -12.56 -10.98
C THR A 119 -2.41 -12.62 -11.56
N LEU A 120 -1.73 -13.78 -11.55
CA LEU A 120 -0.40 -13.90 -12.16
C LEU A 120 -0.45 -13.73 -13.69
N VAL A 121 0.40 -12.85 -14.23
CA VAL A 121 0.41 -12.48 -15.66
C VAL A 121 1.77 -12.57 -16.34
N PHE A 122 2.88 -12.33 -15.61
CA PHE A 122 4.24 -12.46 -16.14
C PHE A 122 5.10 -13.31 -15.20
N SER A 123 5.97 -14.15 -15.78
CA SER A 123 6.82 -15.08 -15.02
C SER A 123 8.26 -15.04 -15.55
N TRP A 124 9.17 -14.49 -14.76
CA TRP A 124 10.58 -14.30 -15.11
C TRP A 124 11.42 -15.36 -14.39
N ARG A 125 11.79 -16.42 -15.10
CA ARG A 125 12.53 -17.57 -14.53
C ARG A 125 13.99 -17.54 -14.95
N SER A 126 14.91 -17.55 -13.99
CA SER A 126 16.36 -17.57 -14.25
C SER A 126 16.82 -18.95 -14.78
N PRO A 127 17.80 -19.03 -15.69
CA PRO A 127 18.51 -17.92 -16.35
C PRO A 127 17.71 -17.34 -17.52
N TRP A 128 17.67 -16.01 -17.62
CA TRP A 128 17.20 -15.32 -18.83
C TRP A 128 18.29 -15.43 -19.91
N SER A 129 17.94 -15.30 -21.19
CA SER A 129 18.97 -15.20 -22.24
C SER A 129 19.73 -13.87 -22.13
N GLU A 130 21.02 -13.87 -22.46
CA GLU A 130 21.90 -12.72 -22.25
C GLU A 130 21.39 -11.44 -22.95
N ASN A 131 20.91 -11.57 -24.19
CA ASN A 131 20.28 -10.47 -24.93
C ASN A 131 19.01 -9.98 -24.21
N LEU A 132 18.09 -10.89 -23.82
CA LEU A 132 16.84 -10.51 -23.12
C LEU A 132 17.12 -9.80 -21.79
N ALA A 133 18.18 -10.19 -21.09
CA ALA A 133 18.60 -9.57 -19.84
C ALA A 133 19.20 -8.16 -20.08
N ARG A 134 20.12 -8.02 -21.03
CA ARG A 134 20.90 -6.79 -21.26
C ARG A 134 20.22 -5.76 -22.16
N ASP A 135 19.44 -6.19 -23.15
CA ASP A 135 18.58 -5.33 -23.97
C ASP A 135 17.25 -5.02 -23.25
N GLY A 136 16.88 -5.84 -22.27
CA GLY A 136 15.58 -5.81 -21.60
C GLY A 136 14.44 -6.28 -22.49
N ALA A 137 13.24 -6.30 -21.92
CA ALA A 137 12.01 -6.55 -22.66
C ALA A 137 10.83 -5.77 -22.10
N TYR A 138 9.90 -5.45 -22.99
CA TYR A 138 8.57 -4.98 -22.61
C TYR A 138 7.61 -6.15 -22.53
N SER A 139 6.69 -6.10 -21.58
CA SER A 139 5.56 -7.02 -21.48
C SER A 139 4.29 -6.18 -21.34
N ASP A 140 3.24 -6.49 -22.11
CA ASP A 140 2.01 -5.70 -22.13
C ASP A 140 0.74 -6.55 -22.08
N LEU A 141 -0.33 -5.97 -21.55
CA LEU A 141 -1.61 -6.63 -21.34
C LEU A 141 -2.78 -5.65 -21.35
N PHE A 142 -4.00 -6.18 -21.46
CA PHE A 142 -5.24 -5.44 -21.24
C PHE A 142 -6.05 -6.06 -20.11
N THR A 143 -6.38 -5.27 -19.09
CA THR A 143 -7.22 -5.67 -17.95
C THR A 143 -8.40 -4.71 -17.75
N PHE A 144 -9.42 -5.15 -17.01
CA PHE A 144 -10.43 -4.27 -16.42
C PHE A 144 -10.06 -3.95 -14.96
N ILE A 145 -10.41 -2.75 -14.52
CA ILE A 145 -10.31 -2.26 -13.15
C ILE A 145 -11.74 -1.87 -12.71
N ASP A 146 -12.22 -2.36 -11.57
CA ASP A 146 -13.60 -2.15 -11.12
C ASP A 146 -13.81 -1.81 -9.63
N ASP A 147 -12.75 -1.71 -8.81
CA ASP A 147 -12.83 -1.30 -7.40
C ASP A 147 -12.39 0.17 -7.15
N GLY A 148 -11.57 0.73 -8.05
CA GLY A 148 -11.04 2.10 -7.98
C GLY A 148 -9.52 2.20 -7.78
N GLU A 149 -8.82 1.07 -7.72
CA GLU A 149 -7.37 0.97 -7.53
C GLU A 149 -6.78 0.00 -8.57
N ALA A 150 -5.46 -0.03 -8.75
CA ALA A 150 -4.79 -1.02 -9.59
C ALA A 150 -3.53 -1.52 -8.90
N ASP A 151 -3.40 -2.85 -8.86
CA ASP A 151 -2.55 -3.56 -7.91
C ASP A 151 -1.53 -4.43 -8.66
N ILE A 152 -0.39 -3.81 -9.02
CA ILE A 152 0.67 -4.45 -9.80
C ILE A 152 1.78 -4.92 -8.85
N CYS A 153 1.77 -6.22 -8.53
CA CYS A 153 2.61 -6.83 -7.50
C CYS A 153 3.70 -7.73 -8.06
N PHE A 154 4.86 -7.72 -7.40
CA PHE A 154 6.07 -8.46 -7.74
C PHE A 154 6.42 -9.43 -6.60
N TYR A 155 6.76 -10.67 -6.96
CA TYR A 155 6.92 -11.80 -6.03
C TYR A 155 8.32 -12.40 -6.12
N SER A 156 9.11 -12.25 -5.05
CA SER A 156 10.48 -12.76 -4.96
C SER A 156 10.52 -14.30 -4.96
N ILE A 157 11.13 -14.92 -5.96
CA ILE A 157 11.37 -16.38 -5.93
C ILE A 157 12.71 -16.66 -5.25
N ALA A 158 12.73 -17.62 -4.33
CA ALA A 158 13.89 -18.03 -3.55
C ALA A 158 14.59 -16.84 -2.84
N THR A 159 15.72 -16.37 -3.36
CA THR A 159 16.52 -15.26 -2.79
C THR A 159 16.62 -14.04 -3.71
N ASP A 160 15.91 -14.04 -4.84
CA ASP A 160 16.11 -13.07 -5.89
C ASP A 160 15.19 -11.84 -5.74
N PRO A 161 15.73 -10.62 -5.88
CA PRO A 161 14.91 -9.42 -5.90
C PRO A 161 14.22 -9.26 -7.27
N PRO A 162 12.88 -9.09 -7.32
CA PRO A 162 12.20 -8.65 -8.52
C PRO A 162 12.71 -7.27 -8.99
N VAL A 163 12.71 -7.03 -10.30
CA VAL A 163 13.21 -5.78 -10.91
C VAL A 163 12.22 -5.20 -11.93
N ILE A 164 12.19 -3.87 -12.06
CA ILE A 164 11.41 -3.13 -13.06
C ILE A 164 12.10 -1.79 -13.38
N GLY A 165 12.13 -1.41 -14.66
CA GLY A 165 12.66 -0.13 -15.15
C GLY A 165 11.58 0.90 -15.45
N SER A 166 10.44 0.48 -16.01
CA SER A 166 9.29 1.37 -16.22
C SER A 166 7.94 0.67 -16.12
N LEU A 167 6.91 1.46 -15.80
CA LEU A 167 5.49 1.07 -15.77
C LEU A 167 4.67 2.13 -16.52
N GLU A 168 3.98 1.71 -17.57
CA GLU A 168 3.01 2.49 -18.33
C GLU A 168 1.61 1.95 -18.07
N ILE A 169 0.64 2.83 -17.78
CA ILE A 169 -0.77 2.49 -17.65
C ILE A 169 -1.58 3.52 -18.43
N ARG A 170 -2.47 3.07 -19.32
CA ARG A 170 -3.28 3.94 -20.18
C ARG A 170 -4.71 3.42 -20.27
N GLN A 171 -5.69 4.30 -20.04
CA GLN A 171 -7.09 3.93 -20.25
C GLN A 171 -7.36 3.71 -21.73
N VAL A 172 -8.12 2.67 -22.05
CA VAL A 172 -8.48 2.28 -23.43
C VAL A 172 -9.98 2.09 -23.56
N ASP A 173 -10.44 1.92 -24.79
CA ASP A 173 -11.85 1.70 -25.05
C ASP A 173 -12.36 0.41 -24.36
N PRO A 174 -13.47 0.47 -23.59
CA PRO A 174 -14.04 -0.72 -22.95
C PRO A 174 -14.37 -1.84 -23.93
N ALA A 175 -14.74 -1.53 -25.18
CA ALA A 175 -15.08 -2.49 -26.23
C ALA A 175 -13.87 -2.93 -27.10
N SER A 176 -12.65 -2.52 -26.74
CA SER A 176 -11.43 -2.94 -27.45
C SER A 176 -11.23 -4.46 -27.46
N TYR A 177 -10.41 -4.98 -28.39
CA TYR A 177 -10.01 -6.38 -28.49
C TYR A 177 -11.15 -7.42 -28.26
N ASP A 178 -12.39 -7.09 -28.67
CA ASP A 178 -13.59 -7.92 -28.57
C ASP A 178 -13.95 -8.39 -27.14
N SER A 179 -13.80 -7.51 -26.14
CA SER A 179 -14.25 -7.74 -24.75
C SER A 179 -15.73 -8.12 -24.61
N ILE A 180 -16.59 -7.70 -25.54
CA ILE A 180 -18.01 -8.08 -25.55
C ILE A 180 -18.19 -9.60 -25.74
N THR A 181 -17.28 -10.25 -26.49
CA THR A 181 -17.29 -11.70 -26.73
C THR A 181 -16.32 -12.46 -25.81
N VAL A 182 -15.21 -11.83 -25.41
CA VAL A 182 -14.20 -12.40 -24.49
C VAL A 182 -14.68 -12.38 -23.03
N GLY A 183 -15.41 -11.34 -22.63
CA GLY A 183 -15.77 -11.04 -21.24
C GLY A 183 -14.76 -10.16 -20.52
N ASN A 184 -15.10 -9.75 -19.30
CA ASN A 184 -14.26 -8.90 -18.45
C ASN A 184 -13.44 -9.71 -17.42
N ASN A 185 -13.77 -10.99 -17.21
CA ASN A 185 -13.18 -11.88 -16.21
C ASN A 185 -11.86 -12.54 -16.68
N SER A 186 -11.15 -11.92 -17.62
CA SER A 186 -9.85 -12.37 -18.09
C SER A 186 -8.95 -11.22 -18.51
N ILE A 187 -7.69 -11.30 -18.12
CA ILE A 187 -6.61 -10.41 -18.57
C ILE A 187 -6.10 -10.93 -19.92
N LEU A 188 -6.01 -10.04 -20.92
CA LEU A 188 -5.45 -10.35 -22.24
C LEU A 188 -3.95 -10.05 -22.20
N VAL A 189 -3.12 -11.07 -21.95
CA VAL A 189 -1.65 -10.94 -21.88
C VAL A 189 -1.04 -11.13 -23.26
N ASN A 190 -0.17 -10.22 -23.70
CA ASN A 190 0.45 -10.26 -25.04
C ASN A 190 1.54 -11.35 -25.13
N TYR A 191 1.37 -12.29 -26.07
CA TYR A 191 2.32 -13.37 -26.41
C TYR A 191 2.96 -13.17 -27.80
N GLY A 192 2.68 -12.06 -28.48
CA GLY A 192 3.29 -11.72 -29.76
C GLY A 192 2.47 -10.71 -30.54
N ARG A 193 3.10 -9.60 -30.94
CA ARG A 193 2.51 -8.56 -31.79
C ARG A 193 3.40 -8.36 -33.02
N LEU A 194 3.04 -8.96 -34.15
CA LEU A 194 3.88 -9.09 -35.34
C LEU A 194 3.43 -8.14 -36.46
N SER A 195 4.39 -7.42 -37.05
CA SER A 195 4.21 -6.62 -38.26
C SER A 195 4.89 -7.33 -39.44
N CYS A 196 4.07 -7.80 -40.39
CA CYS A 196 4.52 -8.65 -41.48
C CYS A 196 5.23 -7.84 -42.57
N GLY A 197 6.46 -8.23 -42.88
CA GLY A 197 7.27 -7.58 -43.92
C GLY A 197 7.96 -6.29 -43.48
N SER A 198 7.92 -5.97 -42.18
CA SER A 198 8.67 -4.88 -41.55
C SER A 198 9.76 -5.40 -40.62
N VAL A 199 10.76 -4.56 -40.32
CA VAL A 199 11.57 -4.66 -39.09
C VAL A 199 10.71 -4.28 -37.86
N GLN A 200 11.20 -4.51 -36.65
CA GLN A 200 10.54 -4.10 -35.40
C GLN A 200 10.39 -2.57 -35.29
N TRP A 201 9.29 -2.09 -34.71
CA TRP A 201 8.98 -0.66 -34.54
C TRP A 201 8.02 -0.36 -33.37
N GLY A 202 7.89 0.92 -33.03
CA GLY A 202 7.09 1.43 -31.90
C GLY A 202 7.96 1.88 -30.72
N PRO A 203 7.35 2.34 -29.61
CA PRO A 203 8.09 2.95 -28.50
C PRO A 203 9.12 1.99 -27.87
N GLY A 204 10.33 2.51 -27.63
CA GLY A 204 11.52 1.73 -27.29
C GLY A 204 12.40 1.36 -28.50
N PHE A 205 11.80 1.16 -29.68
CA PHE A 205 12.48 0.62 -30.86
C PHE A 205 12.63 1.63 -31.99
N SER A 206 11.65 2.50 -32.21
CA SER A 206 11.67 3.49 -33.29
C SER A 206 10.86 4.76 -32.96
N ASN A 207 10.90 5.75 -33.86
CA ASN A 207 10.15 7.00 -33.75
C ASN A 207 8.74 6.90 -34.40
N ASP A 208 8.22 5.68 -34.58
CA ASP A 208 6.90 5.46 -35.17
C ASP A 208 5.82 5.45 -34.08
N THR A 209 4.73 6.18 -34.32
CA THR A 209 3.67 6.37 -33.34
C THR A 209 2.57 5.31 -33.43
N ASP A 210 2.24 4.68 -32.31
CA ASP A 210 0.97 3.99 -32.07
C ASP A 210 0.21 4.79 -31.00
N ASN A 211 -1.09 5.05 -31.21
CA ASN A 211 -1.91 5.85 -30.30
C ASN A 211 -1.92 5.34 -28.85
N PHE A 212 -1.81 4.02 -28.65
CA PHE A 212 -1.75 3.38 -27.33
C PHE A 212 -0.32 3.03 -26.88
N GLY A 213 0.70 3.25 -27.72
CA GLY A 213 2.10 2.97 -27.38
C GLY A 213 2.52 1.50 -27.59
N ARG A 214 1.71 0.68 -28.26
CA ARG A 214 2.07 -0.71 -28.60
C ARG A 214 3.34 -0.77 -29.45
N SER A 215 4.22 -1.72 -29.15
CA SER A 215 5.35 -2.09 -30.00
C SER A 215 5.03 -3.31 -30.87
N TRP A 216 5.56 -3.32 -32.09
CA TRP A 216 5.33 -4.35 -33.12
C TRP A 216 6.66 -4.99 -33.55
N GLN A 217 6.78 -6.31 -33.40
CA GLN A 217 7.97 -7.12 -33.72
C GLN A 217 7.98 -7.51 -35.21
N SER A 218 9.14 -7.97 -35.72
CA SER A 218 9.22 -8.48 -37.10
C SER A 218 8.66 -9.89 -37.20
N ASP A 219 7.89 -10.17 -38.26
CA ASP A 219 7.34 -11.51 -38.51
C ASP A 219 8.37 -12.55 -39.02
N LEU A 220 9.62 -12.14 -39.24
CA LEU A 220 10.65 -12.96 -39.89
C LEU A 220 11.05 -14.19 -39.07
N GLU A 221 11.16 -14.07 -37.75
CA GLU A 221 11.65 -15.12 -36.86
C GLU A 221 10.57 -16.15 -36.50
N PHE A 222 9.29 -15.74 -36.60
CA PHE A 222 8.12 -16.57 -36.33
C PHE A 222 7.63 -17.37 -37.55
N ARG A 223 8.18 -17.10 -38.75
CA ARG A 223 7.88 -17.87 -39.96
C ARG A 223 8.65 -19.19 -39.93
N THR A 224 7.92 -20.29 -40.01
CA THR A 224 8.52 -21.62 -40.14
C THR A 224 9.41 -21.68 -41.40
N PRO A 225 10.67 -22.13 -41.29
CA PRO A 225 11.53 -22.29 -42.45
C PRO A 225 11.10 -23.52 -43.25
N THR A 226 10.15 -23.33 -44.16
CA THR A 226 9.62 -24.38 -45.04
C THR A 226 10.80 -25.11 -45.71
N THR A 227 10.80 -26.45 -45.67
CA THR A 227 12.01 -27.28 -45.92
C THR A 227 12.52 -27.29 -47.36
N THR A 228 12.08 -26.35 -48.20
CA THR A 228 12.40 -26.22 -49.62
C THR A 228 12.89 -24.79 -49.92
N LYS A 229 14.14 -24.67 -50.39
CA LYS A 229 14.79 -23.38 -50.76
C LYS A 229 14.22 -22.74 -52.05
N THR A 230 12.93 -22.95 -52.32
CA THR A 230 12.26 -22.64 -53.60
C THR A 230 11.00 -21.79 -53.44
N MET A 231 10.48 -21.58 -52.22
CA MET A 231 9.39 -20.64 -51.97
C MET A 231 9.94 -19.23 -51.73
N ALA A 232 9.85 -18.38 -52.76
CA ALA A 232 10.19 -16.97 -52.65
C ALA A 232 9.05 -16.20 -51.97
N PHE A 233 9.19 -15.95 -50.67
CA PHE A 233 8.38 -14.98 -49.94
C PHE A 233 8.93 -13.57 -50.19
N ARG A 234 8.04 -12.61 -50.49
CA ARG A 234 8.40 -11.20 -50.70
C ARG A 234 7.67 -10.32 -49.67
N SER A 235 8.37 -9.34 -49.12
CA SER A 235 7.71 -8.21 -48.48
C SER A 235 7.15 -7.27 -49.55
N LEU A 236 5.96 -6.75 -49.29
CA LEU A 236 5.38 -5.61 -49.99
C LEU A 236 5.38 -4.42 -49.03
N SER A 237 5.57 -3.23 -49.58
CA SER A 237 5.44 -1.97 -48.83
C SER A 237 4.85 -0.89 -49.74
N THR A 238 4.06 0.00 -49.15
CA THR A 238 3.48 1.16 -49.84
C THR A 238 3.71 2.45 -49.06
N ARG A 239 3.64 3.58 -49.77
CA ARG A 239 3.58 4.93 -49.18
C ARG A 239 2.17 5.53 -49.24
N GLU A 240 1.23 4.84 -49.87
CA GLU A 240 -0.16 5.26 -49.93
C GLU A 240 -0.80 5.28 -48.55
N LYS A 241 -1.79 6.16 -48.38
CA LYS A 241 -2.60 6.20 -47.15
C LYS A 241 -3.53 5.00 -47.12
N ILE A 242 -3.48 4.20 -46.06
CA ILE A 242 -4.45 3.14 -45.83
C ILE A 242 -5.70 3.74 -45.17
N SER A 243 -6.87 3.38 -45.67
CA SER A 243 -8.17 3.78 -45.10
C SER A 243 -8.66 2.76 -44.05
N GLY A 244 -9.53 3.19 -43.12
CA GLY A 244 -10.03 2.33 -42.04
C GLY A 244 -9.06 2.09 -40.88
N THR A 245 -7.88 2.73 -40.88
CA THR A 245 -6.91 2.66 -39.77
C THR A 245 -7.25 3.68 -38.69
N ASP A 246 -6.68 3.51 -37.49
CA ASP A 246 -6.78 4.47 -36.39
C ASP A 246 -8.23 4.77 -35.96
N GLN A 247 -9.12 3.77 -36.09
CA GLN A 247 -10.54 3.83 -35.72
C GLN A 247 -10.84 3.14 -34.38
N PRO A 248 -11.87 3.56 -33.63
CA PRO A 248 -12.34 2.85 -32.45
C PRO A 248 -12.84 1.43 -32.78
N PRO A 249 -12.79 0.49 -31.82
CA PRO A 249 -12.30 0.67 -30.45
C PRO A 249 -10.77 0.45 -30.31
N ASN A 250 -10.11 -0.11 -31.31
CA ASN A 250 -8.73 -0.63 -31.20
C ASN A 250 -7.63 0.34 -31.67
N TYR A 251 -7.99 1.36 -32.46
CA TYR A 251 -7.07 2.35 -33.03
C TYR A 251 -5.82 1.71 -33.64
N PHE A 252 -5.99 0.70 -34.51
CA PHE A 252 -4.86 0.00 -35.12
C PHE A 252 -4.07 0.96 -36.05
N PRO A 253 -2.75 1.11 -35.85
CA PRO A 253 -1.95 2.16 -36.48
C PRO A 253 -1.79 1.96 -37.99
N MET A 254 -1.86 3.04 -38.76
CA MET A 254 -1.72 2.98 -40.23
C MET A 254 -0.47 2.24 -40.72
N LYS A 255 0.67 2.39 -40.03
CA LYS A 255 1.95 1.78 -40.41
C LYS A 255 1.86 0.25 -40.54
N LEU A 256 1.08 -0.42 -39.68
CA LEU A 256 0.89 -1.87 -39.71
C LEU A 256 0.42 -2.37 -41.09
N TYR A 257 -0.48 -1.61 -41.71
CA TYR A 257 -1.12 -1.96 -42.98
C TYR A 257 -0.35 -1.44 -44.21
N GLN A 258 0.72 -0.67 -44.02
CA GLN A 258 1.59 -0.20 -45.10
C GLN A 258 2.65 -1.24 -45.50
N THR A 259 2.81 -2.33 -44.74
CA THR A 259 3.62 -3.50 -45.11
C THR A 259 2.78 -4.77 -45.17
N ALA A 260 3.27 -5.77 -45.89
CA ALA A 260 2.74 -7.13 -45.89
C ALA A 260 3.79 -8.15 -46.32
N VAL A 261 3.56 -9.44 -46.04
CA VAL A 261 4.25 -10.57 -46.70
C VAL A 261 3.28 -11.25 -47.66
N THR A 262 3.79 -11.67 -48.83
CA THR A 262 3.09 -12.51 -49.81
C THR A 262 4.06 -13.50 -50.45
N GLY A 263 3.59 -14.61 -51.01
CA GLY A 263 4.48 -15.64 -51.57
C GLY A 263 3.78 -16.66 -52.48
N ASN A 264 4.58 -17.52 -53.11
CA ASN A 264 4.10 -18.49 -54.10
C ASN A 264 3.48 -19.77 -53.52
N GLY A 265 3.26 -19.82 -52.20
CA GLY A 265 2.73 -20.96 -51.45
C GLY A 265 2.06 -20.49 -50.16
N ALA A 266 1.76 -21.40 -49.25
CA ALA A 266 1.24 -21.03 -47.93
C ALA A 266 2.28 -20.25 -47.11
N LEU A 267 1.82 -19.26 -46.35
CA LEU A 267 2.62 -18.65 -45.29
C LEU A 267 2.33 -19.40 -44.00
N GLU A 268 3.36 -19.89 -43.30
CA GLU A 268 3.19 -20.70 -42.10
C GLU A 268 4.03 -20.15 -40.95
N TYR A 269 3.36 -19.82 -39.85
CA TYR A 269 3.91 -19.24 -38.62
C TYR A 269 3.73 -20.22 -37.45
N GLU A 270 4.73 -20.27 -36.58
CA GLU A 270 4.70 -21.05 -35.34
C GLU A 270 4.93 -20.09 -34.17
N LEU A 271 3.92 -19.92 -33.33
CA LEU A 271 3.94 -19.01 -32.18
C LEU A 271 4.04 -19.86 -30.90
N THR A 272 5.16 -19.72 -30.17
CA THR A 272 5.36 -20.36 -28.87
C THR A 272 4.40 -19.80 -27.84
N VAL A 273 3.69 -20.67 -27.11
CA VAL A 273 2.67 -20.31 -26.14
C VAL A 273 2.61 -21.32 -24.99
N ASP A 274 1.88 -21.01 -23.93
CA ASP A 274 1.65 -21.94 -22.83
C ASP A 274 0.46 -22.88 -23.10
N ALA A 275 0.61 -24.13 -22.70
CA ALA A 275 -0.47 -25.12 -22.79
C ALA A 275 -1.50 -24.89 -21.68
N LYS A 276 -2.76 -25.26 -21.96
CA LYS A 276 -3.96 -25.14 -21.10
C LYS A 276 -4.55 -23.74 -20.94
N LEU A 277 -4.04 -22.74 -21.68
CA LEU A 277 -4.70 -21.44 -21.82
C LEU A 277 -5.54 -21.37 -23.10
N ASP A 278 -6.49 -20.44 -23.11
CA ASP A 278 -7.21 -19.99 -24.30
C ASP A 278 -6.46 -18.79 -24.91
N TYR A 279 -6.54 -18.62 -26.24
CA TYR A 279 -5.81 -17.58 -26.97
C TYR A 279 -6.70 -16.80 -27.94
N LEU A 280 -6.56 -15.48 -27.97
CA LEU A 280 -7.19 -14.57 -28.94
C LEU A 280 -6.15 -14.15 -29.99
N LEU A 281 -6.29 -14.68 -31.20
CA LEU A 281 -5.53 -14.21 -32.35
C LEU A 281 -6.27 -13.07 -33.04
N TRP A 282 -5.54 -12.04 -33.46
CA TRP A 282 -6.02 -11.02 -34.40
C TRP A 282 -5.19 -11.07 -35.68
N PHE A 283 -5.87 -11.01 -36.82
CA PHE A 283 -5.23 -11.04 -38.14
C PHE A 283 -5.47 -9.74 -38.89
N HIS A 284 -4.40 -9.16 -39.45
CA HIS A 284 -4.42 -7.84 -40.07
C HIS A 284 -4.03 -7.91 -41.54
N PHE A 285 -4.80 -7.24 -42.39
CA PHE A 285 -4.67 -7.27 -43.84
C PHE A 285 -4.92 -5.90 -44.46
N ALA A 286 -4.20 -5.55 -45.51
CA ALA A 286 -4.61 -4.55 -46.48
C ALA A 286 -4.15 -4.97 -47.87
N GLU A 287 -5.01 -4.85 -48.88
CA GLU A 287 -4.62 -5.13 -50.26
C GLU A 287 -3.82 -3.93 -50.81
N ILE A 288 -2.51 -4.00 -50.61
CA ILE A 288 -1.53 -3.00 -51.07
C ILE A 288 -0.83 -3.37 -52.39
N ASP A 289 -1.15 -4.55 -52.94
CA ASP A 289 -0.61 -5.02 -54.22
C ASP A 289 -1.49 -4.48 -55.37
N SER A 290 -1.00 -3.44 -56.05
CA SER A 290 -1.75 -2.77 -57.12
C SER A 290 -2.06 -3.64 -58.36
N THR A 291 -1.59 -4.89 -58.40
CA THR A 291 -2.02 -5.89 -59.39
C THR A 291 -3.41 -6.47 -59.10
N VAL A 292 -3.87 -6.41 -57.84
CA VAL A 292 -5.21 -6.83 -57.41
C VAL A 292 -6.17 -5.64 -57.53
N THR A 293 -7.15 -5.77 -58.42
CA THR A 293 -8.02 -4.68 -58.90
C THR A 293 -9.51 -5.01 -58.88
N LYS A 294 -9.88 -6.25 -58.51
CA LYS A 294 -11.26 -6.70 -58.32
C LYS A 294 -11.33 -7.90 -57.36
N LYS A 295 -12.50 -8.06 -56.72
CA LYS A 295 -12.84 -9.24 -55.92
C LYS A 295 -12.62 -10.55 -56.69
N GLY A 296 -12.24 -11.60 -55.98
CA GLY A 296 -11.96 -12.93 -56.51
C GLY A 296 -10.60 -13.10 -57.18
N GLN A 297 -9.74 -12.07 -57.21
CA GLN A 297 -8.36 -12.20 -57.70
C GLN A 297 -7.38 -12.72 -56.64
N ARG A 298 -7.61 -12.38 -55.37
CA ARG A 298 -6.87 -12.91 -54.22
C ARG A 298 -7.86 -13.49 -53.22
N VAL A 299 -7.80 -14.80 -53.00
CA VAL A 299 -8.63 -15.53 -52.04
C VAL A 299 -7.74 -16.54 -51.32
N PHE A 300 -7.77 -16.56 -49.99
CA PHE A 300 -6.99 -17.51 -49.19
C PHE A 300 -7.75 -17.89 -47.91
N ASP A 301 -7.47 -19.08 -47.39
CA ASP A 301 -8.01 -19.56 -46.13
C ASP A 301 -7.00 -19.34 -45.00
N VAL A 302 -7.44 -18.73 -43.90
CA VAL A 302 -6.65 -18.58 -42.67
C VAL A 302 -6.96 -19.79 -41.79
N VAL A 303 -5.95 -20.62 -41.54
CA VAL A 303 -6.07 -21.88 -40.82
C VAL A 303 -5.23 -21.82 -39.54
N VAL A 304 -5.82 -22.16 -38.40
CA VAL A 304 -5.19 -22.11 -37.08
C VAL A 304 -5.28 -23.50 -36.44
N ASN A 305 -4.14 -24.12 -36.11
CA ASN A 305 -4.06 -25.50 -35.61
C ASN A 305 -4.93 -26.47 -36.44
N ASP A 306 -4.73 -26.42 -37.76
CA ASP A 306 -5.41 -27.19 -38.80
C ASP A 306 -6.96 -27.04 -38.87
N LYS A 307 -7.53 -26.06 -38.16
CA LYS A 307 -8.94 -25.65 -38.28
C LYS A 307 -9.03 -24.38 -39.13
N ASN A 308 -9.93 -24.36 -40.12
CA ASN A 308 -10.17 -23.14 -40.90
C ASN A 308 -10.87 -22.09 -40.00
N ALA A 309 -10.25 -20.93 -39.84
CA ALA A 309 -10.74 -19.80 -39.07
C ALA A 309 -11.60 -18.85 -39.93
N SER A 310 -11.14 -18.52 -41.14
CA SER A 310 -11.88 -17.66 -42.07
C SER A 310 -11.35 -17.77 -43.51
N ARG A 311 -12.24 -17.58 -44.48
CA ARG A 311 -11.89 -17.40 -45.90
C ARG A 311 -11.85 -15.91 -46.23
N VAL A 312 -10.69 -15.43 -46.65
CA VAL A 312 -10.42 -14.00 -46.84
C VAL A 312 -10.31 -13.65 -48.33
N ASP A 313 -11.05 -12.62 -48.74
CA ASP A 313 -10.87 -11.84 -49.97
C ASP A 313 -10.89 -10.37 -49.56
N ILE A 314 -9.70 -9.78 -49.40
CA ILE A 314 -9.53 -8.43 -48.85
C ILE A 314 -10.22 -7.40 -49.77
N PHE A 315 -10.10 -7.57 -51.09
CA PHE A 315 -10.69 -6.66 -52.06
C PHE A 315 -12.23 -6.74 -52.05
N ALA A 316 -12.81 -7.92 -51.82
CA ALA A 316 -14.26 -8.06 -51.63
C ALA A 316 -14.76 -7.44 -50.31
N ALA A 317 -13.96 -7.47 -49.26
CA ALA A 317 -14.33 -6.97 -47.94
C ALA A 317 -14.22 -5.43 -47.83
N VAL A 318 -13.09 -4.86 -48.28
CA VAL A 318 -12.75 -3.44 -48.07
C VAL A 318 -12.16 -2.74 -49.30
N GLY A 319 -11.79 -3.48 -50.36
CA GLY A 319 -11.11 -2.93 -51.54
C GLY A 319 -9.59 -2.86 -51.40
N SER A 320 -8.95 -2.03 -52.23
CA SER A 320 -7.51 -1.74 -52.19
C SER A 320 -7.16 -0.59 -51.25
N PHE A 321 -5.99 -0.64 -50.59
CA PHE A 321 -5.51 0.39 -49.65
C PHE A 321 -6.53 0.71 -48.53
N ALA A 322 -7.18 -0.34 -48.03
CA ALA A 322 -8.08 -0.30 -46.87
C ALA A 322 -7.71 -1.41 -45.89
N ALA A 323 -7.81 -1.12 -44.60
CA ALA A 323 -7.52 -2.04 -43.52
C ALA A 323 -8.70 -3.00 -43.29
N TYR A 324 -8.38 -4.29 -43.21
CA TYR A 324 -9.29 -5.36 -42.84
C TYR A 324 -8.65 -6.16 -41.69
N SER A 325 -9.44 -6.48 -40.67
CA SER A 325 -8.99 -7.34 -39.57
C SER A 325 -10.15 -8.13 -38.98
N PHE A 326 -9.83 -9.26 -38.36
CA PHE A 326 -10.78 -10.07 -37.59
C PHE A 326 -10.06 -10.83 -36.46
N SER A 327 -10.83 -11.20 -35.43
CA SER A 327 -10.38 -12.00 -34.30
C SER A 327 -10.72 -13.50 -34.48
N TYR A 328 -9.93 -14.38 -33.85
CA TYR A 328 -10.23 -15.80 -33.75
C TYR A 328 -9.77 -16.35 -32.39
N ALA A 329 -10.70 -16.91 -31.62
CA ALA A 329 -10.41 -17.50 -30.31
C ALA A 329 -10.10 -19.00 -30.42
N VAL A 330 -8.88 -19.38 -30.07
CA VAL A 330 -8.45 -20.77 -29.87
C VAL A 330 -8.72 -21.15 -28.41
N ARG A 331 -9.44 -22.26 -28.18
CA ARG A 331 -9.78 -22.72 -26.83
C ARG A 331 -9.25 -24.12 -26.49
N ASN A 332 -8.95 -24.34 -25.22
CA ASN A 332 -8.40 -25.58 -24.65
C ASN A 332 -7.15 -26.08 -25.39
N LEU A 333 -6.11 -25.24 -25.49
CA LEU A 333 -4.89 -25.60 -26.20
C LEU A 333 -4.08 -26.67 -25.43
N SER A 334 -3.80 -27.81 -26.06
CA SER A 334 -3.05 -28.91 -25.45
C SER A 334 -1.52 -28.83 -25.59
N ASN A 335 -1.03 -28.02 -26.54
CA ASN A 335 0.36 -27.99 -26.98
C ASN A 335 0.95 -26.59 -26.76
N GLY A 336 2.26 -26.48 -26.50
CA GLY A 336 2.94 -25.19 -26.32
C GLY A 336 3.20 -24.38 -27.60
N ALA A 337 2.35 -24.52 -28.61
CA ALA A 337 2.50 -23.86 -29.91
C ALA A 337 1.14 -23.61 -30.59
N LEU A 338 0.99 -22.43 -31.21
CA LEU A 338 -0.05 -22.12 -32.19
C LEU A 338 0.57 -22.13 -33.59
N THR A 339 0.02 -22.94 -34.49
CA THR A 339 0.35 -22.92 -35.91
C THR A 339 -0.68 -22.07 -36.66
N VAL A 340 -0.21 -21.10 -37.44
CA VAL A 340 -1.04 -20.23 -38.29
C VAL A 340 -0.60 -20.39 -39.74
N LYS A 341 -1.50 -20.88 -40.59
CA LYS A 341 -1.27 -21.17 -42.01
C LYS A 341 -2.19 -20.29 -42.86
N ILE A 342 -1.63 -19.41 -43.70
CA ILE A 342 -2.38 -18.61 -44.68
C ILE A 342 -2.28 -19.33 -46.03
N VAL A 343 -3.31 -20.10 -46.37
CA VAL A 343 -3.29 -21.06 -47.48
C VAL A 343 -3.92 -20.47 -48.75
N PRO A 344 -3.19 -20.34 -49.88
CA PRO A 344 -3.76 -19.80 -51.10
C PRO A 344 -4.90 -20.67 -51.66
N HIS A 345 -5.99 -20.03 -52.07
CA HIS A 345 -7.08 -20.64 -52.83
C HIS A 345 -7.14 -20.09 -54.26
N ILE A 346 -6.97 -18.77 -54.43
CA ILE A 346 -6.80 -18.08 -55.71
C ILE A 346 -5.75 -16.97 -55.51
N GLY A 347 -4.70 -16.96 -56.32
CA GLY A 347 -3.58 -16.02 -56.17
C GLY A 347 -2.69 -16.34 -54.96
N ALA A 348 -1.69 -15.47 -54.73
CA ALA A 348 -0.79 -15.57 -53.57
C ALA A 348 -1.50 -15.09 -52.28
N PRO A 349 -1.27 -15.70 -51.10
CA PRO A 349 -1.81 -15.18 -49.85
C PRO A 349 -1.11 -13.85 -49.51
N LEU A 350 -1.75 -13.02 -48.66
CA LEU A 350 -1.17 -11.77 -48.17
C LEU A 350 -1.51 -11.59 -46.70
N ILE A 351 -0.59 -11.08 -45.88
CA ILE A 351 -0.84 -10.71 -44.48
C ILE A 351 0.02 -9.51 -44.05
N SER A 352 -0.57 -8.59 -43.28
CA SER A 352 0.07 -7.35 -42.78
C SER A 352 0.49 -7.44 -41.30
N GLY A 353 -0.18 -8.27 -40.51
CA GLY A 353 0.20 -8.49 -39.12
C GLY A 353 -0.61 -9.57 -38.41
N ILE A 354 -0.11 -9.99 -37.25
CA ILE A 354 -0.73 -10.97 -36.35
C ILE A 354 -0.56 -10.45 -34.91
N GLU A 355 -1.62 -10.40 -34.12
CA GLU A 355 -1.50 -10.28 -32.65
C GLU A 355 -1.95 -11.60 -31.99
N ASN A 356 -1.33 -11.94 -30.86
CA ASN A 356 -1.60 -13.15 -30.09
C ASN A 356 -1.69 -12.80 -28.59
N TYR A 357 -2.86 -12.99 -27.99
CA TYR A 357 -3.08 -12.75 -26.56
C TYR A 357 -3.53 -14.02 -25.85
N ALA A 358 -2.93 -14.35 -24.72
CA ALA A 358 -3.50 -15.34 -23.80
C ALA A 358 -4.69 -14.72 -23.06
N LEU A 359 -5.79 -15.47 -22.93
CA LEU A 359 -6.87 -15.15 -22.00
C LEU A 359 -6.51 -15.79 -20.65
N VAL A 360 -5.85 -15.02 -19.78
CA VAL A 360 -5.58 -15.45 -18.40
C VAL A 360 -6.84 -15.15 -17.58
N PRO A 361 -7.57 -16.14 -17.04
CA PRO A 361 -8.75 -15.88 -16.23
C PRO A 361 -8.34 -15.18 -14.92
N ASN A 362 -9.14 -14.23 -14.45
CA ASN A 362 -8.85 -13.53 -13.20
C ASN A 362 -8.88 -14.51 -12.01
N ASP A 363 -7.88 -14.43 -11.13
CA ASP A 363 -7.85 -15.10 -9.83
C ASP A 363 -8.96 -14.53 -8.90
N ILE A 364 -9.28 -15.26 -7.82
CA ILE A 364 -10.23 -14.76 -6.81
C ILE A 364 -9.52 -13.83 -5.80
N SER A 365 -9.87 -12.54 -5.84
CA SER A 365 -9.38 -11.53 -4.88
C SER A 365 -10.00 -11.68 -3.48
N THR A 366 -9.44 -10.98 -2.49
CA THR A 366 -9.99 -10.86 -1.14
C THR A 366 -11.27 -10.03 -1.14
N ALA A 367 -12.21 -10.35 -0.25
CA ALA A 367 -13.42 -9.55 -0.06
C ALA A 367 -13.08 -8.08 0.29
N PRO A 368 -13.58 -7.06 -0.44
CA PRO A 368 -13.10 -5.66 -0.31
C PRO A 368 -13.25 -5.04 1.10
N ASP A 369 -14.26 -5.46 1.86
CA ASP A 369 -14.43 -5.08 3.27
C ASP A 369 -13.28 -5.60 4.14
N GLN A 370 -12.77 -6.80 3.85
CA GLN A 370 -11.61 -7.36 4.53
C GLN A 370 -10.28 -6.75 4.03
N VAL A 371 -10.18 -6.34 2.76
CA VAL A 371 -9.03 -5.56 2.26
C VAL A 371 -8.90 -4.24 3.02
N ALA A 372 -10.01 -3.49 3.17
CA ALA A 372 -10.05 -2.24 3.92
C ALA A 372 -9.65 -2.44 5.40
N ALA A 373 -10.18 -3.48 6.05
CA ALA A 373 -9.81 -3.85 7.42
C ALA A 373 -8.32 -4.18 7.58
N MET A 374 -7.75 -4.95 6.65
CA MET A 374 -6.35 -5.33 6.69
C MET A 374 -5.41 -4.16 6.42
N ARG A 375 -5.80 -3.22 5.55
CA ARG A 375 -5.10 -1.94 5.35
C ARG A 375 -5.08 -1.11 6.65
N ALA A 376 -6.23 -0.97 7.30
CA ALA A 376 -6.36 -0.28 8.59
C ALA A 376 -5.57 -0.96 9.73
N LEU A 377 -5.46 -2.30 9.73
CA LEU A 377 -4.66 -3.06 10.69
C LEU A 377 -3.15 -2.97 10.40
N LYS A 378 -2.71 -2.95 9.14
CA LYS A 378 -1.31 -2.72 8.75
C LYS A 378 -0.78 -1.44 9.40
N GLU A 379 -1.56 -0.37 9.27
CA GLU A 379 -1.25 0.95 9.82
C GLU A 379 -1.32 1.00 11.35
N SER A 380 -2.40 0.47 11.96
CA SER A 380 -2.62 0.60 13.41
C SER A 380 -1.68 -0.28 14.25
N LEU A 381 -1.27 -1.45 13.73
CA LEU A 381 -0.29 -2.34 14.35
C LEU A 381 1.16 -1.99 14.00
N ARG A 382 1.36 -1.05 13.05
CA ARG A 382 2.65 -0.64 12.47
C ARG A 382 3.46 -1.84 11.97
N VAL A 383 2.83 -2.64 11.12
CA VAL A 383 3.45 -3.84 10.54
C VAL A 383 4.68 -3.44 9.71
N PRO A 384 5.89 -3.99 10.00
CA PRO A 384 7.10 -3.62 9.29
C PRO A 384 7.15 -4.22 7.88
N ASP A 385 7.62 -3.45 6.90
CA ASP A 385 7.60 -3.78 5.46
C ASP A 385 8.15 -5.17 5.12
N ARG A 386 9.14 -5.66 5.90
CA ARG A 386 9.72 -7.00 5.80
C ARG A 386 8.71 -8.15 5.75
N MET A 387 7.48 -7.93 6.25
CA MET A 387 6.41 -8.93 6.30
C MET A 387 5.59 -9.01 5.00
N GLY A 388 5.88 -8.16 4.00
CA GLY A 388 5.28 -8.22 2.67
C GLY A 388 3.78 -7.93 2.63
N TRP A 389 3.24 -7.20 3.61
CA TRP A 389 1.83 -6.79 3.69
C TRP A 389 1.50 -5.69 2.64
N ASN A 390 1.55 -6.03 1.35
CA ASN A 390 1.32 -5.12 0.22
C ASN A 390 0.31 -5.72 -0.78
N GLY A 391 -0.46 -4.86 -1.46
CA GLY A 391 -1.54 -5.27 -2.37
C GLY A 391 -2.62 -6.14 -1.71
N ASP A 392 -3.31 -6.98 -2.47
CA ASP A 392 -4.34 -7.90 -1.94
C ASP A 392 -3.77 -8.80 -0.80
N PRO A 393 -4.48 -8.99 0.34
CA PRO A 393 -4.02 -9.81 1.46
C PRO A 393 -3.85 -11.32 1.21
N CYS A 394 -4.57 -11.88 0.24
CA CYS A 394 -4.72 -13.32 0.02
C CYS A 394 -4.45 -13.80 -1.42
N ALA A 395 -4.44 -12.91 -2.41
CA ALA A 395 -4.25 -13.23 -3.83
C ALA A 395 -2.82 -12.89 -4.32
N PRO A 396 -2.27 -13.62 -5.33
CA PRO A 396 -2.85 -14.76 -6.04
C PRO A 396 -2.95 -16.02 -5.18
N THR A 397 -3.90 -16.89 -5.51
CA THR A 397 -4.16 -18.14 -4.77
C THR A 397 -3.03 -19.17 -4.81
N ASN A 398 -2.05 -18.96 -5.69
CA ASN A 398 -0.88 -19.81 -5.92
C ASN A 398 0.38 -19.34 -5.15
N TRP A 399 0.32 -18.21 -4.44
CA TRP A 399 1.40 -17.69 -3.60
C TRP A 399 1.02 -17.72 -2.12
N ASP A 400 1.99 -17.46 -1.23
CA ASP A 400 1.70 -17.21 0.18
C ASP A 400 0.85 -15.93 0.34
N ALA A 401 -0.18 -15.98 1.19
CA ALA A 401 -0.85 -14.77 1.68
C ALA A 401 0.14 -13.87 2.46
N TRP A 402 -0.32 -12.65 2.83
CA TRP A 402 0.42 -11.76 3.74
C TRP A 402 0.96 -12.51 4.96
N GLU A 403 2.21 -12.23 5.40
CA GLU A 403 2.85 -13.02 6.46
C GLU A 403 2.02 -13.03 7.75
N GLY A 404 1.72 -14.23 8.26
CA GLY A 404 0.86 -14.44 9.43
C GLY A 404 -0.64 -14.52 9.12
N VAL A 405 -1.09 -14.25 7.89
CA VAL A 405 -2.50 -14.30 7.49
C VAL A 405 -2.84 -15.66 6.87
N THR A 406 -3.97 -16.24 7.25
CA THR A 406 -4.53 -17.45 6.61
C THR A 406 -5.88 -17.15 6.00
N CYS A 407 -6.00 -17.42 4.70
CA CYS A 407 -7.21 -17.16 3.91
C CYS A 407 -7.84 -18.47 3.41
N HIS A 408 -9.12 -18.40 3.03
CA HIS A 408 -9.84 -19.48 2.38
C HIS A 408 -10.93 -18.92 1.46
N PRO A 409 -11.35 -19.63 0.40
CA PRO A 409 -12.50 -19.22 -0.40
C PRO A 409 -13.77 -19.16 0.46
N ASN A 410 -14.62 -18.16 0.19
CA ASN A 410 -15.94 -18.07 0.81
C ASN A 410 -16.84 -19.25 0.39
N LYS A 411 -18.00 -19.42 1.05
CA LYS A 411 -18.93 -20.54 0.81
C LYS A 411 -19.46 -20.66 -0.63
N ASN A 412 -19.36 -19.60 -1.42
CA ASN A 412 -19.82 -19.55 -2.81
C ASN A 412 -18.66 -19.65 -3.82
N GLY A 413 -17.40 -19.65 -3.35
CA GLY A 413 -16.20 -19.62 -4.19
C GLY A 413 -15.92 -18.28 -4.89
N THR A 414 -16.58 -17.18 -4.49
CA THR A 414 -16.54 -15.91 -5.25
C THR A 414 -15.49 -14.90 -4.79
N ALA A 415 -14.90 -15.09 -3.61
CA ALA A 415 -13.86 -14.23 -3.03
C ALA A 415 -13.11 -14.99 -1.93
N LEU A 416 -11.88 -14.57 -1.64
CA LEU A 416 -11.11 -15.03 -0.49
C LEU A 416 -11.54 -14.28 0.78
N VAL A 417 -11.54 -14.99 1.90
CA VAL A 417 -11.85 -14.45 3.23
C VAL A 417 -10.85 -14.96 4.28
N ILE A 418 -10.51 -14.08 5.21
CA ILE A 418 -9.49 -14.31 6.22
C ILE A 418 -10.09 -15.12 7.37
N SER A 419 -9.45 -16.23 7.72
CA SER A 419 -9.82 -17.09 8.85
C SER A 419 -8.88 -16.99 10.04
N GLN A 420 -7.60 -16.67 9.83
CA GLN A 420 -6.63 -16.56 10.92
C GLN A 420 -5.64 -15.41 10.68
N ILE A 421 -5.24 -14.76 11.78
CA ILE A 421 -4.11 -13.83 11.81
C ILE A 421 -3.23 -14.22 13.00
N ASP A 422 -1.99 -14.60 12.74
CA ASP A 422 -0.96 -14.86 13.75
C ASP A 422 0.25 -13.95 13.53
N LEU A 423 0.41 -13.00 14.45
CA LEU A 423 1.54 -12.07 14.53
C LEU A 423 2.17 -12.12 15.95
N GLY A 424 2.11 -13.29 16.60
CA GLY A 424 2.70 -13.50 17.92
C GLY A 424 4.21 -13.25 17.94
N SER A 425 4.71 -12.54 18.95
CA SER A 425 6.14 -12.23 19.17
C SER A 425 6.85 -11.41 18.07
N GLN A 426 6.11 -10.67 17.25
CA GLN A 426 6.65 -9.96 16.08
C GLN A 426 7.26 -8.57 16.38
N GLY A 427 7.11 -8.06 17.61
CA GLY A 427 7.62 -6.76 18.04
C GLY A 427 6.74 -5.57 17.64
N LEU A 428 5.47 -5.82 17.28
CA LEU A 428 4.50 -4.83 16.81
C LEU A 428 4.18 -3.77 17.87
N LYS A 429 3.74 -2.59 17.41
CA LYS A 429 3.53 -1.39 18.25
C LYS A 429 2.35 -0.58 17.74
N GLY A 430 1.44 -0.22 18.64
CA GLY A 430 0.23 0.52 18.29
C GLY A 430 -0.98 -0.11 18.95
N TYR A 431 -2.07 -0.26 18.22
CA TYR A 431 -3.37 -0.70 18.74
C TYR A 431 -4.17 -1.49 17.69
N ILE A 432 -5.20 -2.20 18.13
CA ILE A 432 -6.12 -2.92 17.23
C ILE A 432 -7.18 -1.92 16.74
N ASN A 433 -7.28 -1.70 15.42
CA ASN A 433 -8.30 -0.83 14.83
C ASN A 433 -9.70 -1.49 14.89
N ASP A 434 -10.75 -0.72 15.15
CA ASP A 434 -12.14 -1.21 15.20
C ASP A 434 -12.67 -1.70 13.82
N GLN A 435 -12.01 -1.34 12.71
CA GLN A 435 -12.23 -1.96 11.39
C GLN A 435 -11.98 -3.48 11.38
N ILE A 436 -11.35 -4.06 12.41
CA ILE A 436 -11.33 -5.52 12.62
C ILE A 436 -12.74 -6.14 12.61
N SER A 437 -13.80 -5.36 12.91
CA SER A 437 -15.22 -5.72 12.79
C SER A 437 -15.68 -6.16 11.39
N GLN A 438 -14.92 -5.86 10.33
CA GLN A 438 -15.20 -6.34 8.96
C GLN A 438 -14.66 -7.76 8.71
N LEU A 439 -13.74 -8.27 9.54
CA LEU A 439 -13.18 -9.62 9.44
C LEU A 439 -14.16 -10.70 9.97
N SER A 440 -15.39 -10.69 9.46
CA SER A 440 -16.54 -11.50 9.85
C SER A 440 -16.32 -13.03 9.82
N ASN A 441 -15.25 -13.50 9.17
CA ASN A 441 -14.89 -14.93 9.07
C ASN A 441 -13.66 -15.30 9.93
N LEU A 442 -13.14 -14.39 10.75
CA LEU A 442 -11.94 -14.60 11.58
C LEU A 442 -12.23 -15.58 12.73
N VAL A 443 -11.58 -16.74 12.70
CA VAL A 443 -11.70 -17.84 13.68
C VAL A 443 -10.59 -17.78 14.73
N SER A 444 -9.41 -17.26 14.39
CA SER A 444 -8.24 -17.21 15.26
C SER A 444 -7.48 -15.89 15.12
N LEU A 445 -7.20 -15.23 16.25
CA LEU A 445 -6.34 -14.05 16.32
C LEU A 445 -5.27 -14.25 17.41
N ASN A 446 -4.01 -14.23 17.01
CA ASN A 446 -2.86 -14.21 17.90
C ASN A 446 -2.04 -12.93 17.65
N LEU A 447 -2.02 -12.03 18.62
CA LEU A 447 -1.15 -10.84 18.66
C LEU A 447 -0.28 -10.83 19.93
N SER A 448 -0.08 -11.99 20.56
CA SER A 448 0.61 -12.14 21.84
C SER A 448 2.06 -11.66 21.81
N SER A 449 2.59 -11.30 22.98
CA SER A 449 4.03 -11.02 23.20
C SER A 449 4.58 -9.90 22.30
N ASN A 450 3.77 -8.86 22.08
CA ASN A 450 4.12 -7.67 21.31
C ASN A 450 4.24 -6.44 22.24
N SER A 451 4.26 -5.23 21.67
CA SER A 451 4.15 -3.96 22.40
C SER A 451 2.94 -3.17 21.92
N LEU A 452 1.82 -3.87 21.71
CA LEU A 452 0.51 -3.27 21.42
C LEU A 452 -0.14 -2.79 22.72
N GLY A 453 -0.99 -1.77 22.61
CA GLY A 453 -1.74 -1.23 23.74
C GLY A 453 -2.95 -0.41 23.30
N GLY A 454 -3.39 0.48 24.17
CA GLY A 454 -4.70 1.15 24.02
C GLY A 454 -5.86 0.23 24.41
N MET A 455 -7.08 0.67 24.13
CA MET A 455 -8.29 -0.07 24.45
C MET A 455 -8.56 -1.16 23.42
N LEU A 456 -9.15 -2.28 23.87
CA LEU A 456 -9.66 -3.31 22.97
C LEU A 456 -10.91 -2.77 22.24
N PRO A 457 -11.00 -2.86 20.89
CA PRO A 457 -12.15 -2.34 20.16
C PRO A 457 -13.38 -3.23 20.35
N PRO A 458 -14.61 -2.67 20.45
CA PRO A 458 -15.85 -3.45 20.44
C PRO A 458 -15.99 -4.35 19.21
N GLY A 459 -15.46 -3.93 18.06
CA GLY A 459 -15.41 -4.71 16.83
C GLY A 459 -14.63 -6.04 16.90
N LEU A 460 -13.88 -6.29 17.98
CA LEU A 460 -13.15 -7.54 18.20
C LEU A 460 -14.07 -8.75 18.50
N GLY A 461 -15.27 -8.50 19.01
CA GLY A 461 -16.22 -9.53 19.47
C GLY A 461 -16.98 -10.24 18.34
N HIS A 462 -16.25 -10.98 17.50
CA HIS A 462 -16.79 -11.73 16.37
C HIS A 462 -17.47 -13.04 16.79
N LYS A 463 -18.67 -13.29 16.24
CA LYS A 463 -19.38 -14.57 16.42
C LYS A 463 -18.64 -15.79 15.86
N SER A 464 -17.73 -15.58 14.91
CA SER A 464 -16.86 -16.59 14.28
C SER A 464 -15.57 -16.86 15.05
N LEU A 465 -15.15 -15.93 15.93
CA LEU A 465 -13.88 -16.01 16.65
C LEU A 465 -13.93 -17.05 17.76
N MET A 466 -13.04 -18.04 17.68
CA MET A 466 -12.92 -19.15 18.63
C MET A 466 -11.64 -19.06 19.47
N ARG A 467 -10.59 -18.41 18.95
CA ARG A 467 -9.30 -18.25 19.64
C ARG A 467 -8.85 -16.81 19.60
N LEU A 468 -8.58 -16.24 20.76
CA LEU A 468 -8.06 -14.90 20.94
C LEU A 468 -6.88 -14.96 21.92
N ASP A 469 -5.68 -14.66 21.44
CA ASP A 469 -4.49 -14.48 22.26
C ASP A 469 -3.91 -13.07 22.07
N LEU A 470 -4.08 -12.24 23.10
CA LEU A 470 -3.51 -10.90 23.21
C LEU A 470 -2.55 -10.81 24.41
N SER A 471 -2.10 -11.95 24.95
CA SER A 471 -1.28 -12.02 26.16
C SER A 471 0.04 -11.27 26.02
N ASN A 472 0.64 -10.88 27.16
CA ASN A 472 1.95 -10.22 27.23
C ASN A 472 2.04 -8.95 26.35
N ASN A 473 1.09 -8.04 26.51
CA ASN A 473 1.00 -6.76 25.80
C ASN A 473 0.74 -5.60 26.81
N GLN A 474 0.32 -4.45 26.32
CA GLN A 474 0.06 -3.23 27.10
C GLN A 474 -1.38 -2.71 26.90
N PHE A 475 -2.33 -3.60 26.56
CA PHE A 475 -3.74 -3.25 26.39
C PHE A 475 -4.37 -2.80 27.72
N SER A 476 -5.22 -1.78 27.70
CA SER A 476 -5.76 -1.12 28.90
C SER A 476 -7.26 -0.81 28.78
N GLY A 477 -7.88 -0.41 29.89
CA GLY A 477 -9.33 -0.22 29.98
C GLY A 477 -10.11 -1.53 30.13
N PRO A 478 -11.45 -1.48 29.99
CA PRO A 478 -12.33 -2.64 30.15
C PRO A 478 -12.25 -3.63 28.99
N ILE A 479 -12.56 -4.89 29.29
CA ILE A 479 -12.79 -5.92 28.27
C ILE A 479 -14.16 -5.66 27.61
N PRO A 480 -14.25 -5.49 26.27
CA PRO A 480 -15.50 -5.16 25.60
C PRO A 480 -16.59 -6.22 25.73
N GLU A 481 -17.83 -5.78 25.91
CA GLU A 481 -19.00 -6.64 26.12
C GLU A 481 -19.27 -7.61 24.94
N SER A 482 -18.85 -7.22 23.73
CA SER A 482 -18.98 -8.03 22.52
C SER A 482 -18.19 -9.34 22.58
N LEU A 483 -17.07 -9.40 23.32
CA LEU A 483 -16.29 -10.63 23.52
C LEU A 483 -17.09 -11.71 24.28
N ALA A 484 -17.95 -11.33 25.22
CA ALA A 484 -18.84 -12.27 25.89
C ALA A 484 -19.93 -12.84 24.97
N SER A 485 -20.24 -12.14 23.86
CA SER A 485 -21.21 -12.60 22.84
C SER A 485 -20.59 -13.42 21.70
N SER A 486 -19.29 -13.71 21.79
CA SER A 486 -18.49 -14.40 20.76
C SER A 486 -18.41 -15.91 21.01
N SER A 487 -18.13 -16.71 19.98
CA SER A 487 -18.03 -18.19 20.09
C SER A 487 -16.67 -18.66 20.65
N LEU A 488 -16.11 -17.90 21.60
CA LEU A 488 -14.75 -18.05 22.09
C LEU A 488 -14.56 -19.34 22.91
N GLN A 489 -13.47 -20.05 22.63
CA GLN A 489 -13.04 -21.28 23.28
C GLN A 489 -11.66 -21.13 23.95
N LEU A 490 -10.82 -20.22 23.44
CA LEU A 490 -9.53 -19.85 24.02
C LEU A 490 -9.43 -18.33 24.10
N VAL A 491 -9.24 -17.80 25.31
CA VAL A 491 -9.15 -16.36 25.60
C VAL A 491 -7.95 -16.10 26.51
N LEU A 492 -6.81 -15.71 25.93
CA LEU A 492 -5.58 -15.39 26.65
C LEU A 492 -5.37 -13.88 26.61
N LEU A 493 -5.68 -13.21 27.73
CA LEU A 493 -5.50 -11.76 27.91
C LEU A 493 -4.48 -11.44 29.02
N HIS A 494 -3.80 -12.46 29.55
CA HIS A 494 -2.90 -12.33 30.70
C HIS A 494 -1.71 -11.39 30.43
N ASN A 495 -1.15 -10.83 31.51
CA ASN A 495 -0.05 -9.86 31.46
C ASN A 495 -0.33 -8.67 30.53
N ASN A 496 -1.44 -7.98 30.77
CA ASN A 496 -1.81 -6.69 30.19
C ASN A 496 -2.10 -5.66 31.30
N LEU A 497 -2.61 -4.48 30.92
CA LEU A 497 -3.01 -3.38 31.81
C LEU A 497 -4.54 -3.21 31.88
N LEU A 498 -5.30 -4.29 31.64
CA LEU A 498 -6.77 -4.25 31.61
C LEU A 498 -7.36 -3.98 33.00
N GLU A 499 -8.50 -3.30 33.04
CA GLU A 499 -9.13 -2.82 34.27
C GLU A 499 -10.66 -2.83 34.26
N GLY A 500 -11.28 -2.87 35.45
CA GLY A 500 -12.73 -2.86 35.61
C GLY A 500 -13.35 -4.25 35.85
N ARG A 501 -14.69 -4.32 35.80
CA ARG A 501 -15.42 -5.57 36.07
C ARG A 501 -15.38 -6.50 34.87
N VAL A 502 -14.97 -7.75 35.09
CA VAL A 502 -15.13 -8.84 34.13
C VAL A 502 -16.58 -9.31 34.12
N GLN A 503 -17.15 -9.50 32.93
CA GLN A 503 -18.50 -10.04 32.76
C GLN A 503 -18.56 -11.54 33.11
N GLU A 504 -19.67 -11.97 33.68
CA GLU A 504 -19.86 -13.36 34.13
C GLU A 504 -20.03 -14.31 32.95
N GLU A 505 -20.62 -13.81 31.86
CA GLU A 505 -20.78 -14.46 30.56
C GLU A 505 -19.43 -14.79 29.93
N LEU A 506 -18.48 -13.83 29.90
CA LEU A 506 -17.12 -14.07 29.40
C LEU A 506 -16.38 -15.12 30.25
N TYR A 507 -16.54 -15.06 31.58
CA TYR A 507 -15.92 -16.03 32.48
C TYR A 507 -16.52 -17.44 32.34
N SER A 508 -17.79 -17.55 31.93
CA SER A 508 -18.48 -18.82 31.72
C SER A 508 -17.82 -19.71 30.65
N ILE A 509 -17.02 -19.15 29.74
CA ILE A 509 -16.23 -19.90 28.75
C ILE A 509 -15.39 -20.99 29.44
N GLY A 510 -14.76 -20.67 30.58
CA GLY A 510 -13.98 -21.63 31.37
C GLY A 510 -14.81 -22.72 32.05
N LEU A 511 -16.12 -22.48 32.27
CA LEU A 511 -17.06 -23.46 32.83
C LEU A 511 -17.64 -24.36 31.73
N HIS A 512 -17.68 -23.89 30.49
CA HIS A 512 -18.17 -24.62 29.32
C HIS A 512 -17.08 -25.42 28.57
N GLY A 513 -15.90 -25.60 29.19
CA GLY A 513 -14.80 -26.42 28.66
C GLY A 513 -13.82 -25.67 27.74
N GLY A 514 -13.94 -24.34 27.62
CA GLY A 514 -12.91 -23.49 27.06
C GLY A 514 -11.83 -23.13 28.08
N THR A 515 -10.84 -22.36 27.64
CA THR A 515 -9.73 -21.84 28.46
C THR A 515 -9.75 -20.33 28.47
N ILE A 516 -9.76 -19.72 29.65
CA ILE A 516 -9.66 -18.27 29.84
C ILE A 516 -8.56 -17.94 30.87
N ASP A 517 -7.61 -17.08 30.50
CA ASP A 517 -6.59 -16.55 31.41
C ASP A 517 -6.55 -15.02 31.34
N LEU A 518 -6.80 -14.40 32.49
CA LEU A 518 -6.83 -12.96 32.73
C LEU A 518 -5.73 -12.51 33.71
N SER A 519 -4.83 -13.41 34.11
CA SER A 519 -3.83 -13.18 35.16
C SER A 519 -2.86 -12.02 34.84
N GLY A 520 -2.18 -11.49 35.86
CA GLY A 520 -1.29 -10.32 35.71
C GLY A 520 -1.99 -8.96 35.53
N ASN A 521 -3.23 -8.92 35.03
CA ASN A 521 -4.03 -7.69 34.91
C ASN A 521 -4.50 -7.19 36.28
N LYS A 522 -3.76 -6.25 36.88
CA LYS A 522 -4.00 -5.77 38.25
C LYS A 522 -5.28 -4.96 38.44
N GLY A 523 -5.90 -4.46 37.37
CA GLY A 523 -7.12 -3.65 37.43
C GLY A 523 -8.42 -4.45 37.30
N LEU A 524 -8.36 -5.73 36.89
CA LEU A 524 -9.56 -6.54 36.67
C LEU A 524 -10.16 -7.07 37.97
N CYS A 525 -11.48 -7.11 38.06
CA CYS A 525 -12.21 -7.52 39.25
C CYS A 525 -13.55 -8.22 38.95
N GLY A 526 -14.14 -8.86 39.96
CA GLY A 526 -15.56 -9.23 39.98
C GLY A 526 -15.93 -10.68 39.64
N VAL A 527 -14.97 -11.53 39.27
CA VAL A 527 -15.17 -12.97 38.99
C VAL A 527 -14.29 -13.84 39.92
N PRO A 528 -14.60 -15.14 40.14
CA PRO A 528 -13.98 -15.94 41.20
C PRO A 528 -12.44 -16.05 41.21
N SER A 529 -11.76 -15.84 40.09
CA SER A 529 -10.29 -15.85 39.98
C SER A 529 -9.63 -14.47 40.19
N LEU A 530 -10.42 -13.44 40.49
CA LEU A 530 -10.00 -12.03 40.58
C LEU A 530 -10.52 -11.37 41.86
N PRO A 531 -9.94 -10.24 42.31
CA PRO A 531 -10.42 -9.53 43.50
C PRO A 531 -11.87 -9.04 43.32
N GLN A 532 -12.58 -8.86 44.43
CA GLN A 532 -13.88 -8.17 44.41
C GLN A 532 -13.69 -6.70 43.99
N CYS A 533 -14.57 -6.19 43.13
CA CYS A 533 -14.53 -4.79 42.71
C CYS A 533 -14.76 -3.86 43.91
N SER A 534 -14.00 -2.76 43.99
CA SER A 534 -14.13 -1.82 45.09
C SER A 534 -15.48 -1.10 45.05
N LEU A 535 -16.30 -1.30 46.09
CA LEU A 535 -17.69 -0.82 46.26
C LEU A 535 -17.92 0.71 46.09
N PHE A 536 -16.84 1.49 45.93
CA PHE A 536 -16.86 2.94 45.77
C PHE A 536 -16.65 3.41 44.32
N TRP A 537 -16.15 2.54 43.42
CA TRP A 537 -15.76 2.90 42.06
C TRP A 537 -16.44 2.00 41.04
N GLU A 538 -17.13 2.63 40.09
CA GLU A 538 -18.06 1.99 39.17
C GLU A 538 -17.88 2.67 37.81
N ASN A 539 -17.53 1.89 36.78
CA ASN A 539 -17.22 2.37 35.42
C ASN A 539 -16.24 3.56 35.39
N GLY A 540 -15.13 3.47 36.13
CA GLY A 540 -14.08 4.49 36.20
C GLY A 540 -14.44 5.75 37.01
N HIS A 541 -15.65 5.84 37.57
CA HIS A 541 -16.10 7.00 38.33
C HIS A 541 -16.51 6.62 39.77
N LEU A 542 -16.47 7.61 40.67
CA LEU A 542 -16.94 7.42 42.05
C LEU A 542 -18.45 7.15 42.03
N SER A 543 -18.87 5.97 42.49
CA SER A 543 -20.28 5.54 42.51
C SER A 543 -21.14 6.48 43.36
N THR A 544 -22.45 6.51 43.11
CA THR A 544 -23.41 7.34 43.84
C THR A 544 -23.38 7.05 45.35
N GLY A 545 -23.23 5.77 45.74
CA GLY A 545 -23.02 5.40 47.14
C GLY A 545 -21.71 5.95 47.73
N GLY A 546 -20.63 5.95 46.93
CA GLY A 546 -19.34 6.51 47.32
C GLY A 546 -19.37 8.03 47.50
N LYS A 547 -20.07 8.75 46.61
CA LYS A 547 -20.31 10.20 46.72
C LYS A 547 -21.06 10.54 48.02
N VAL A 548 -22.10 9.79 48.35
CA VAL A 548 -22.86 9.94 49.61
C VAL A 548 -21.99 9.59 50.83
N GLY A 549 -21.20 8.52 50.77
CA GLY A 549 -20.28 8.13 51.85
C GLY A 549 -19.23 9.19 52.17
N ILE A 550 -18.59 9.78 51.15
CA ILE A 550 -17.63 10.89 51.34
C ILE A 550 -18.33 12.13 51.92
N ALA A 551 -19.53 12.48 51.45
CA ALA A 551 -20.29 13.60 52.00
C ALA A 551 -20.64 13.41 53.49
N LEU A 552 -21.13 12.22 53.88
CA LEU A 552 -21.44 11.89 55.27
C LEU A 552 -20.19 11.90 56.17
N SER A 553 -19.08 11.34 55.70
CA SER A 553 -17.79 11.37 56.42
C SER A 553 -17.28 12.81 56.61
N SER A 554 -17.41 13.66 55.59
CA SER A 554 -17.03 15.08 55.68
C SER A 554 -17.88 15.83 56.71
N ILE A 555 -19.19 15.60 56.72
CA ILE A 555 -20.12 16.19 57.70
C ILE A 555 -19.76 15.74 59.12
N LEU A 556 -19.39 14.47 59.32
CA LEU A 556 -18.98 13.93 60.61
C LEU A 556 -17.71 14.62 61.13
N VAL A 557 -16.68 14.77 60.29
CA VAL A 557 -15.42 15.45 60.65
C VAL A 557 -15.65 16.92 61.00
N ILE A 558 -16.46 17.64 60.20
CA ILE A 558 -16.85 19.04 60.50
C ILE A 558 -17.61 19.11 61.83
N SER A 559 -18.51 18.18 62.10
CA SER A 559 -19.26 18.12 63.37
C SER A 559 -18.34 17.91 64.58
N VAL A 560 -17.34 17.03 64.47
CA VAL A 560 -16.33 16.81 65.52
C VAL A 560 -15.46 18.06 65.72
N LEU A 561 -15.04 18.73 64.64
CA LEU A 561 -14.27 19.99 64.74
C LEU A 561 -15.08 21.10 65.42
N LEU A 562 -16.37 21.24 65.11
CA LEU A 562 -17.26 22.20 65.77
C LEU A 562 -17.44 21.87 67.27
N ILE A 563 -17.51 20.60 67.65
CA ILE A 563 -17.55 20.16 69.06
C ILE A 563 -16.22 20.49 69.78
N VAL A 564 -15.07 20.28 69.15
CA VAL A 564 -13.75 20.65 69.70
C VAL A 564 -13.65 22.16 69.89
N VAL A 565 -14.08 22.96 68.92
CA VAL A 565 -14.13 24.43 69.02
C VAL A 565 -15.10 24.88 70.13
N TYR A 566 -16.28 24.26 70.25
CA TYR A 566 -17.22 24.53 71.33
C TYR A 566 -16.62 24.21 72.72
N ILE A 567 -15.92 23.09 72.87
CA ILE A 567 -15.22 22.72 74.10
C ILE A 567 -14.11 23.74 74.43
N TYR A 568 -13.36 24.20 73.42
CA TYR A 568 -12.32 25.22 73.59
C TYR A 568 -12.90 26.56 74.07
N ILE A 569 -13.98 27.04 73.42
CA ILE A 569 -14.71 28.26 73.82
C ILE A 569 -15.31 28.13 75.22
N LYS A 570 -15.86 26.96 75.58
CA LYS A 570 -16.42 26.70 76.90
C LYS A 570 -15.35 26.67 77.99
N ARG A 571 -14.18 26.08 77.72
CA ARG A 571 -13.03 26.06 78.63
C ARG A 571 -12.44 27.45 78.84
N SER A 572 -12.42 28.29 77.80
CA SER A 572 -11.97 29.68 77.86
C SER A 572 -12.83 30.62 78.72
N ARG A 573 -14.00 30.17 79.21
CA ARG A 573 -15.01 31.03 79.85
C ARG A 573 -15.15 30.81 81.37
N ASN A 574 -14.25 30.06 81.98
CA ASN A 574 -14.47 29.51 83.33
C ASN A 574 -13.37 29.82 84.37
N ASP A 575 -12.37 30.63 84.02
CA ASP A 575 -11.30 31.13 84.91
C ASP A 575 -11.30 32.67 84.93
N TYR A 576 -12.26 33.25 85.64
CA TYR A 576 -12.26 34.67 86.04
C TYR A 576 -13.00 34.84 87.36
N ASP A 577 -12.27 34.85 88.49
CA ASP A 577 -12.65 35.67 89.64
C ASP A 577 -11.52 35.83 90.67
N PHE A 578 -11.48 37.04 91.24
CA PHE A 578 -10.68 37.58 92.37
C PHE A 578 -9.42 38.43 92.11
N ALA A 579 -9.30 39.45 92.95
CA ALA A 579 -8.43 40.62 92.84
C ALA A 579 -7.54 40.81 94.11
N PRO A 580 -6.49 41.66 94.07
CA PRO A 580 -5.39 41.68 95.06
C PRO A 580 -5.65 42.69 96.22
N PRO A 581 -4.80 42.77 97.29
CA PRO A 581 -3.60 43.66 97.23
C PRO A 581 -2.38 43.33 98.17
N HIS A 582 -1.32 44.16 98.05
CA HIS A 582 -0.22 44.49 98.99
C HIS A 582 0.99 43.55 99.27
N ASP A 583 2.20 44.07 98.90
CA ASP A 583 3.46 44.25 99.68
C ASP A 583 4.10 43.12 100.55
N LEU A 584 5.44 43.03 100.79
CA LEU A 584 6.53 44.02 100.71
C LEU A 584 7.96 43.38 100.56
N MET A 585 8.87 44.04 99.81
CA MET A 585 10.37 44.10 99.92
C MET A 585 11.28 42.86 100.18
N SER A 586 12.25 42.62 99.27
CA SER A 586 13.72 42.76 99.49
C SER A 586 14.51 42.51 98.16
N LYS A 587 15.48 43.32 97.71
CA LYS A 587 16.88 43.58 98.19
C LYS A 587 17.76 42.31 98.13
N LEU A 588 18.93 42.21 97.46
CA LEU A 588 19.97 43.20 97.07
C LEU A 588 21.00 42.68 95.98
N VAL A 589 21.27 43.49 94.94
CA VAL A 589 22.60 44.00 94.46
C VAL A 589 23.75 43.10 93.86
N ARG A 590 24.54 43.72 92.93
CA ARG A 590 25.87 43.36 92.32
C ARG A 590 25.86 42.27 91.22
N ARG A 591 26.62 42.35 90.10
CA ARG A 591 27.58 43.30 89.44
C ARG A 591 27.20 43.39 87.93
N CYS A 592 27.33 44.47 87.13
CA CYS A 592 28.35 45.51 86.88
C CYS A 592 29.44 45.13 85.83
N PHE A 593 29.68 46.06 84.88
CA PHE A 593 30.46 46.01 83.60
C PHE A 593 29.69 45.41 82.40
N ALA A 594 29.36 46.09 81.28
CA ALA A 594 29.86 47.30 80.58
C ALA A 594 31.21 47.09 79.83
N MET A 595 31.41 47.42 78.55
CA MET A 595 30.55 48.01 77.47
C MET A 595 30.62 47.10 76.20
N GLU A 596 30.22 47.38 74.95
CA GLU A 596 29.64 48.52 74.18
C GLU A 596 28.78 47.90 73.01
N GLY A 597 28.49 48.40 71.80
CA GLY A 597 28.78 49.67 71.08
C GLY A 597 28.35 49.68 69.60
N ASN A 598 27.15 50.21 69.31
CA ASN A 598 26.62 50.73 68.01
C ASN A 598 26.65 49.92 66.67
N ALA A 599 25.46 49.88 66.04
CA ALA A 599 25.16 50.22 64.63
C ALA A 599 25.55 49.32 63.42
N MET A 600 24.50 48.76 62.80
CA MET A 600 24.15 48.80 61.36
C MET A 600 24.99 48.13 60.23
N GLN A 601 24.23 47.60 59.26
CA GLN A 601 24.53 47.36 57.83
C GLN A 601 25.34 46.14 57.34
N PHE A 602 24.62 45.31 56.56
CA PHE A 602 24.99 44.75 55.24
C PHE A 602 26.16 43.76 55.02
N SER A 603 25.76 42.52 54.66
CA SER A 603 26.03 41.89 53.33
C SER A 603 26.91 40.62 53.26
N ARG A 604 26.57 39.80 52.25
CA ARG A 604 27.30 38.67 51.60
C ARG A 604 27.71 37.41 52.40
N LYS A 605 26.87 36.38 52.23
CA LYS A 605 27.18 34.97 51.88
C LYS A 605 28.65 34.49 51.96
N ILE A 606 28.86 33.39 52.70
CA ILE A 606 29.86 32.30 52.51
C ILE A 606 29.52 31.21 53.55
N ALA A 607 29.66 29.88 53.36
CA ALA A 607 29.81 29.04 52.17
C ALA A 607 29.40 27.58 52.53
N CYS A 608 29.52 26.63 51.59
CA CYS A 608 29.27 25.19 51.84
C CYS A 608 30.56 24.40 52.15
N GLN A 609 30.39 23.26 52.80
CA GLN A 609 31.30 22.09 52.88
C GLN A 609 30.39 20.84 52.87
N PHE A 610 30.73 19.65 52.37
CA PHE A 610 31.78 19.08 51.51
C PHE A 610 31.23 17.70 51.03
N ASN A 611 31.66 16.99 49.99
CA ASN A 611 32.64 17.15 48.90
C ASN A 611 32.19 16.21 47.74
N GLY A 612 32.77 16.15 46.54
CA GLY A 612 33.90 16.89 45.94
C GLY A 612 34.72 15.97 45.02
N CYS A 613 35.19 16.44 43.84
CA CYS A 613 36.22 15.74 43.04
C CYS A 613 36.84 16.63 41.94
N LYS A 614 38.19 16.76 41.99
CA LYS A 614 39.18 17.15 40.94
C LYS A 614 38.83 18.14 39.79
N GLU A 615 39.53 19.28 39.82
CA GLU A 615 40.39 19.89 38.76
C GLU A 615 40.44 19.27 37.34
N LYS A 616 40.69 20.02 36.24
CA LYS A 616 41.46 21.28 36.10
C LYS A 616 41.24 22.05 34.76
N GLN A 617 41.44 23.39 34.79
CA GLN A 617 41.76 24.37 33.70
C GLN A 617 40.84 24.47 32.43
N ILE A 618 40.36 25.63 31.92
CA ILE A 618 40.84 27.05 31.77
C ILE A 618 41.81 27.21 30.57
N PRO A 619 41.73 28.24 29.68
CA PRO A 619 41.00 29.54 29.74
C PRO A 619 40.15 29.97 28.50
N GLU A 620 39.44 31.11 28.64
CA GLU A 620 39.25 32.31 27.74
C GLU A 620 39.02 32.16 26.20
N THR A 621 38.33 33.03 25.45
CA THR A 621 37.55 34.30 25.69
C THR A 621 36.35 34.33 24.68
N GLU A 622 35.68 35.39 24.15
CA GLU A 622 35.77 36.87 24.23
C GLU A 622 34.38 37.58 24.28
N VAL A 623 34.16 38.72 23.60
CA VAL A 623 33.52 39.91 24.23
C VAL A 623 32.86 40.92 23.22
N ILE A 624 32.05 41.89 23.73
CA ILE A 624 31.51 43.12 23.08
C ILE A 624 30.32 42.94 22.09
N ASP A 625 29.33 43.85 21.92
CA ASP A 625 28.70 44.91 22.77
C ASP A 625 27.43 45.53 22.08
N ALA A 626 26.75 46.45 22.77
CA ALA A 626 25.80 47.49 22.31
C ALA A 626 24.41 47.05 21.78
N SER A 627 23.24 47.45 22.31
CA SER A 627 22.75 48.54 23.19
C SER A 627 22.32 49.87 22.51
N ARG A 628 21.00 50.19 22.59
CA ARG A 628 20.30 51.51 22.58
C ARG A 628 18.78 51.31 22.33
N ASN A 629 17.83 52.19 22.69
CA ASN A 629 17.62 53.09 23.85
C ASN A 629 16.22 53.77 23.72
N GLY A 630 15.54 54.12 24.83
CA GLY A 630 14.59 55.25 24.89
C GLY A 630 13.06 55.01 24.86
N GLU A 631 12.43 54.79 26.02
CA GLU A 631 11.58 55.74 26.80
C GLU A 631 10.99 57.04 26.17
N PRO A 632 10.05 57.80 26.84
CA PRO A 632 9.15 57.50 28.00
C PRO A 632 7.74 58.20 28.04
N THR A 633 6.94 57.91 29.09
CA THR A 633 5.79 58.71 29.64
C THR A 633 4.49 58.81 28.79
N CYS A 634 3.26 59.13 29.25
CA CYS A 634 2.60 59.55 30.52
C CYS A 634 1.04 59.37 30.36
N LYS A 635 0.05 59.44 31.29
CA LYS A 635 -0.08 59.73 32.76
C LYS A 635 -0.88 58.64 33.54
N ARG A 636 -2.04 58.94 34.18
CA ARG A 636 -2.38 58.43 35.55
C ARG A 636 -3.76 58.87 36.11
N ILE A 637 -4.54 57.93 36.70
CA ILE A 637 -5.55 57.98 37.80
C ILE A 637 -6.11 56.53 37.88
N VAL A 638 -5.70 55.62 38.79
CA VAL A 638 -6.09 55.44 40.22
C VAL A 638 -7.60 55.17 40.35
N ILE A 639 -8.06 53.96 40.76
CA ILE A 639 -8.11 53.41 42.14
C ILE A 639 -7.88 51.85 42.19
N THR A 640 -7.47 51.36 43.36
CA THR A 640 -7.24 49.98 43.91
C THR A 640 -8.43 48.97 43.84
N LEU A 641 -8.32 47.62 43.94
CA LEU A 641 -7.21 46.61 43.92
C LEU A 641 -7.78 45.14 43.89
N TRP A 642 -6.89 44.13 43.82
CA TRP A 642 -7.08 42.65 44.02
C TRP A 642 -7.50 41.79 42.79
N SER A 643 -7.40 40.46 42.94
CA SER A 643 -6.77 39.55 41.95
C SER A 643 -7.68 38.49 41.26
N PRO A 644 -7.29 37.93 40.09
CA PRO A 644 -8.12 37.05 39.24
C PRO A 644 -7.74 35.55 39.25
N LEU A 645 -8.62 34.68 38.70
CA LEU A 645 -8.27 33.59 37.75
C LEU A 645 -9.46 32.67 37.37
N THR A 646 -9.93 32.70 36.11
CA THR A 646 -10.45 31.53 35.33
C THR A 646 -10.68 31.91 33.84
N VAL A 647 -11.02 30.93 32.97
CA VAL A 647 -11.49 31.04 31.56
C VAL A 647 -10.38 31.27 30.49
N VAL A 648 -10.41 30.74 29.25
CA VAL A 648 -10.63 29.37 28.68
C VAL A 648 -10.54 29.41 27.13
N LEU A 649 -9.83 28.46 26.49
CA LEU A 649 -9.74 28.19 25.01
C LEU A 649 -9.21 29.34 24.10
N GLY A 650 -8.64 29.12 22.90
CA GLY A 650 -8.21 27.90 22.17
C GLY A 650 -7.79 28.21 20.71
N SER A 651 -7.18 27.24 19.99
CA SER A 651 -6.82 27.26 18.53
C SER A 651 -5.65 28.20 18.10
N ILE A 652 -4.88 28.01 17.00
CA ILE A 652 -4.61 26.89 16.04
C ILE A 652 -3.30 27.20 15.23
N SER A 653 -2.72 26.18 14.54
CA SER A 653 -1.83 26.28 13.34
C SER A 653 -0.28 26.30 13.42
N THR A 654 0.30 25.64 12.40
CA THR A 654 1.57 25.86 11.66
C THR A 654 2.91 25.29 12.12
N ASP A 655 3.42 24.39 11.26
CA ASP A 655 4.79 23.97 10.94
C ASP A 655 5.72 25.19 10.63
N LEU A 656 7.05 25.07 10.52
CA LEU A 656 7.83 24.26 9.56
C LEU A 656 9.34 24.20 9.91
N ASP A 657 10.05 23.24 9.29
CA ASP A 657 11.51 23.17 9.02
C ASP A 657 12.53 23.07 10.19
N SER A 658 13.75 22.50 10.01
CA SER A 658 14.22 21.36 9.19
C SER A 658 15.68 20.99 9.59
N LEU A 659 16.25 19.95 8.95
CA LEU A 659 17.62 19.38 9.10
C LEU A 659 17.88 18.66 10.44
N GLU A 660 18.24 17.36 10.49
CA GLU A 660 19.50 16.72 9.99
C GLU A 660 20.75 17.28 10.69
N SER A 661 21.83 16.56 11.05
CA SER A 661 22.46 15.29 10.63
C SER A 661 23.73 15.13 11.51
N THR A 662 24.49 14.03 11.62
CA THR A 662 24.24 12.57 11.68
C THR A 662 25.46 11.92 12.38
N LYS A 663 25.38 10.62 12.73
CA LYS A 663 26.51 9.65 12.84
C LYS A 663 27.68 9.95 13.79
N ARG A 664 27.79 9.10 14.82
CA ARG A 664 29.09 8.56 15.26
C ARG A 664 29.68 7.69 14.13
N THR A 665 30.99 7.67 13.99
CA THR A 665 31.75 6.60 13.32
C THR A 665 32.67 5.93 14.35
N TYR A 666 33.09 4.69 14.12
CA TYR A 666 33.79 3.86 15.10
C TYR A 666 35.12 3.36 14.53
N ARG A 667 36.20 3.47 15.33
CA ARG A 667 37.51 2.80 15.21
C ARG A 667 38.12 2.58 13.82
N GLU A 668 39.24 3.25 13.57
CA GLU A 668 40.37 2.60 12.89
C GLU A 668 41.40 2.11 13.92
N GLY A 669 42.21 1.12 13.56
CA GLY A 669 43.32 0.62 14.36
C GLY A 669 44.53 0.37 13.47
N HIS A 670 45.67 0.98 13.78
CA HIS A 670 46.88 0.84 12.99
C HIS A 670 47.51 -0.55 13.16
N ILE A 671 47.86 -1.17 12.04
CA ILE A 671 49.03 -2.05 11.92
C ILE A 671 50.05 -1.31 11.04
N LYS A 672 51.32 -1.41 11.40
CA LYS A 672 52.42 -0.69 10.75
C LYS A 672 53.44 -1.72 10.27
N CYS A 673 53.95 -1.55 9.05
CA CYS A 673 55.08 -2.32 8.55
C CYS A 673 56.39 -1.54 8.77
N ASP A 674 57.45 -2.29 9.04
CA ASP A 674 58.86 -2.00 8.73
C ASP A 674 59.44 -3.35 8.22
#